data_AF-A0A9Q3M9G6-F1
#
_entry.id   AF-A0A9Q3M9G6-F1
#
_cell.length_a   1.000
_cell.length_b   1.000
_cell.length_c   1.000
_cell.angle_alpha   90.00
_cell.angle_beta   90.00
_cell.angle_gamma   90.00
#
_symmetry.space_group_name_H-M   'P 1'
#
loop_
_entity.id
_entity.type
_entity.pdbx_description
1 polymer ?
#
loop_
_entity_poly.entity_id
_entity_poly.type
_entity_poly.pdbx_seq_one_letter_code
_entity_poly.pdbx_strand_id
1 'polypeptide(L)'
;MTINQSISSLPAGLPDLALLTEKADRTGSVIIYQPYLDPSQRSQLDAAAVPLDISFNTQAGTREYELFRTLHQHHEAIGLGDDVFWGLLSSKFEVKSVTSFPSFVTEAEKARAEGADAYLYNPLIGHAAIYSNVWEHALLGGHPGMEPIFLHIQELGYPIAPPQDKTAFVFCNYFCGNKKFWSGYFAFCERILESFENEARRGTPAGVAYSGSAHYSRDANATMRPFVVERLLGLYVQQAAATGLKIAAFVPTVADFEWKFGVRLGRMLHGLFTAKEAFLRSRDEALLTSWQEGRQPLIKQPHLIWGADDPPGWMPRGQFIGGRELMRAYAQQASGASPVQQQPVRTERPAIPAAKIEQPLRNLLQPFAGGWQAHKDRHCIWIVTPENYNHSHAFDEVALGLQGAFEELGGSAPIVRDMNAFAGRAPIIYGGNLLPAEIVGHLPQDSVIINLEQVSEESSWINSRYVSILRAMPVLDYSPRNRENLSAKGIDHAGVLEIGYSRCLSQIQHAPVKDIDVLFYGSMNERRHHILKTLNDSGLKVAHLFNIYGAERDAAIARAKIVINIHHYASGVFEIVRISYLLANRVCVLTEGNIRDPDLQPFVDGLAIEPYDDMIERCHKLIADADKRDAIAAKGLELIQSRSQADMLMSVMRAGA
;
A
#
# COMPACT_ATOMS: atom_id res chain seq x y z
N MET A 1 4.01 -29.74 -7.15
CA MET A 1 4.53 -30.78 -6.23
C MET A 1 3.35 -31.34 -5.45
N THR A 2 3.16 -32.65 -5.45
CA THR A 2 2.17 -33.29 -4.57
C THR A 2 2.68 -33.24 -3.13
N ILE A 3 1.77 -32.93 -2.22
CA ILE A 3 1.95 -32.63 -0.79
C ILE A 3 2.72 -33.76 -0.06
N ASN A 4 2.47 -35.03 -0.41
CA ASN A 4 3.14 -36.20 0.18
C ASN A 4 4.52 -36.59 -0.42
N GLN A 5 5.21 -35.72 -1.14
CA GLN A 5 6.61 -35.99 -1.52
C GLN A 5 7.56 -35.41 -0.48
N SER A 6 8.38 -36.28 0.13
CA SER A 6 9.60 -35.88 0.85
C SER A 6 10.38 -34.92 -0.06
N ILE A 7 10.84 -33.78 0.48
CA ILE A 7 11.64 -32.83 -0.30
C ILE A 7 12.90 -33.60 -0.72
N SER A 8 13.03 -33.89 -2.02
CA SER A 8 14.03 -34.82 -2.54
C SER A 8 15.48 -34.39 -2.25
N SER A 9 15.68 -33.10 -1.97
CA SER A 9 16.93 -32.54 -1.46
C SER A 9 16.63 -31.22 -0.75
N LEU A 10 17.03 -31.08 0.51
CA LEU A 10 16.97 -29.80 1.24
C LEU A 10 17.85 -28.74 0.52
N PRO A 11 17.43 -27.46 0.50
CA PRO A 11 18.22 -26.39 -0.09
C PRO A 11 19.54 -26.20 0.65
N ALA A 12 20.58 -25.79 -0.09
CA ALA A 12 21.87 -25.46 0.49
C ALA A 12 21.79 -24.19 1.34
N GLY A 13 22.67 -24.06 2.34
CA GLY A 13 22.78 -22.84 3.17
C GLY A 13 21.83 -22.77 4.35
N LEU A 14 21.09 -23.85 4.67
CA LEU A 14 20.36 -23.96 5.93
C LEU A 14 21.32 -24.03 7.13
N PRO A 15 20.98 -23.43 8.28
CA PRO A 15 21.88 -23.35 9.43
C PRO A 15 22.13 -24.72 10.07
N ASP A 16 23.36 -24.98 10.49
CA ASP A 16 23.71 -26.23 11.16
C ASP A 16 23.20 -26.30 12.61
N LEU A 17 23.27 -27.49 13.21
CA LEU A 17 22.82 -27.70 14.58
C LEU A 17 23.59 -26.83 15.58
N ALA A 18 24.90 -26.64 15.38
CA ALA A 18 25.74 -25.88 16.31
C ALA A 18 25.28 -24.42 16.40
N LEU A 19 25.04 -23.77 15.26
CA LEU A 19 24.53 -22.40 15.20
C LEU A 19 23.13 -22.28 15.83
N LEU A 20 22.25 -23.26 15.58
CA LEU A 20 20.89 -23.23 16.12
C LEU A 20 20.86 -23.48 17.63
N THR A 21 21.70 -24.38 18.13
CA THR A 21 21.87 -24.60 19.57
C THR A 21 22.43 -23.34 20.25
N GLU A 22 23.48 -22.72 19.69
CA GLU A 22 24.03 -21.46 20.22
C GLU A 22 22.97 -20.34 20.26
N LYS A 23 22.15 -20.24 19.21
CA LYS A 23 21.04 -19.27 19.16
C LYS A 23 19.99 -19.59 20.22
N ALA A 24 19.53 -20.84 20.30
CA ALA A 24 18.55 -21.29 21.28
C ALA A 24 19.02 -20.99 22.72
N ASP A 25 20.28 -21.25 23.04
CA ASP A 25 20.85 -21.00 24.36
C ASP A 25 20.85 -19.52 24.76
N ARG A 26 20.91 -18.61 23.77
CA ARG A 26 20.85 -17.16 23.99
C ARG A 26 19.44 -16.59 24.12
N THR A 27 18.42 -17.34 23.72
CA THR A 27 17.03 -16.85 23.56
C THR A 27 16.00 -17.73 24.28
N GLY A 28 16.39 -18.38 25.39
CA GLY A 28 15.47 -19.21 26.17
C GLY A 28 14.86 -20.39 25.38
N SER A 29 15.61 -20.88 24.39
CA SER A 29 15.21 -21.92 23.43
C SER A 29 14.12 -21.48 22.44
N VAL A 30 14.18 -20.22 21.97
CA VAL A 30 13.30 -19.68 20.94
C VAL A 30 14.09 -19.20 19.71
N ILE A 31 13.87 -19.82 18.55
CA ILE A 31 14.57 -19.53 17.30
C ILE A 31 13.58 -18.93 16.29
N ILE A 32 13.76 -17.66 15.94
CA ILE A 32 12.93 -17.01 14.93
C ILE A 32 13.73 -16.71 13.68
N TYR A 33 13.25 -17.24 12.56
CA TYR A 33 13.81 -17.00 11.23
C TYR A 33 13.21 -15.73 10.62
N GLN A 34 14.02 -14.99 9.85
CA GLN A 34 13.51 -13.98 8.93
C GLN A 34 13.98 -14.27 7.49
N PRO A 35 13.05 -14.38 6.52
CA PRO A 35 13.38 -14.70 5.14
C PRO A 35 13.94 -13.49 4.39
N TYR A 36 14.89 -13.72 3.48
CA TYR A 36 15.41 -12.72 2.54
C TYR A 36 15.66 -13.34 1.15
N LEU A 37 15.51 -12.54 0.09
CA LEU A 37 15.73 -12.98 -1.30
C LEU A 37 17.06 -12.51 -1.89
N ASP A 38 17.61 -11.41 -1.38
CA ASP A 38 18.83 -10.80 -1.90
C ASP A 38 19.67 -10.17 -0.78
N PRO A 39 20.97 -9.87 -1.02
CA PRO A 39 21.85 -9.32 -0.01
C PRO A 39 21.38 -7.99 0.60
N SER A 40 20.61 -7.17 -0.13
CA SER A 40 20.10 -5.91 0.39
C SER A 40 19.02 -6.14 1.46
N GLN A 41 18.15 -7.12 1.25
CA GLN A 41 17.13 -7.52 2.23
C GLN A 41 17.76 -8.13 3.49
N ARG A 42 18.84 -8.90 3.34
CA ARG A 42 19.57 -9.46 4.49
C ARG A 42 20.05 -8.39 5.47
N SER A 43 20.45 -7.23 4.97
CA SER A 43 20.92 -6.11 5.80
C SER A 43 19.82 -5.44 6.63
N GLN A 44 18.55 -5.71 6.32
CA GLN A 44 17.37 -5.14 6.97
C GLN A 44 16.76 -6.07 8.03
N LEU A 45 17.33 -7.25 8.22
CA LEU A 45 16.84 -8.23 9.20
C LEU A 45 17.24 -7.83 10.62
N ASP A 46 16.42 -8.23 11.59
CA ASP A 46 16.73 -8.07 13.00
C ASP A 46 17.98 -8.89 13.36
N ALA A 47 18.89 -8.32 14.14
CA ALA A 47 20.15 -8.96 14.51
C ALA A 47 19.95 -10.25 15.34
N ALA A 48 18.86 -10.35 16.08
CA ALA A 48 18.52 -11.54 16.85
C ALA A 48 18.00 -12.67 15.96
N ALA A 49 17.39 -12.34 14.80
CA ALA A 49 16.84 -13.31 13.87
C ALA A 49 17.90 -14.25 13.29
N VAL A 50 17.46 -15.44 12.88
CA VAL A 50 18.24 -16.32 12.01
C VAL A 50 17.90 -15.97 10.55
N PRO A 51 18.86 -15.43 9.77
CA PRO A 51 18.60 -15.07 8.39
C PRO A 51 18.37 -16.34 7.56
N LEU A 52 17.26 -16.38 6.81
CA LEU A 52 16.90 -17.50 5.94
C LEU A 52 16.91 -17.05 4.47
N ASP A 53 17.85 -17.58 3.69
CA ASP A 53 17.85 -17.37 2.24
C ASP A 53 16.70 -18.14 1.60
N ILE A 54 15.76 -17.44 0.98
CA ILE A 54 14.59 -18.04 0.33
C ILE A 54 14.63 -17.93 -1.20
N SER A 55 15.80 -17.66 -1.79
CA SER A 55 16.00 -17.60 -3.24
C SER A 55 15.62 -18.91 -3.97
N PHE A 56 15.57 -20.02 -3.25
CA PHE A 56 15.08 -21.31 -3.77
C PHE A 56 13.54 -21.38 -3.89
N ASN A 57 12.80 -20.56 -3.13
CA ASN A 57 11.34 -20.56 -3.08
C ASN A 57 10.74 -19.40 -3.87
N THR A 58 11.06 -19.33 -5.17
CA THR A 58 10.59 -18.25 -6.06
C THR A 58 9.21 -18.51 -6.67
N GLN A 59 8.68 -19.73 -6.56
CA GLN A 59 7.35 -20.08 -7.07
C GLN A 59 6.30 -19.98 -5.96
N ALA A 60 5.42 -18.98 -6.05
CA ALA A 60 4.46 -18.59 -5.01
C ALA A 60 3.27 -19.55 -4.76
N GLY A 61 3.36 -20.83 -5.17
CA GLY A 61 2.23 -21.78 -5.19
C GLY A 61 1.68 -22.15 -3.80
N THR A 62 2.51 -22.14 -2.76
CA THR A 62 2.11 -22.34 -1.35
C THR A 62 2.67 -21.26 -0.41
N ARG A 63 3.31 -20.22 -0.99
CA ARG A 63 3.93 -19.09 -0.27
C ARG A 63 4.84 -19.55 0.88
N GLU A 64 4.54 -19.11 2.11
CA GLU A 64 5.37 -19.33 3.30
C GLU A 64 5.27 -20.78 3.83
N TYR A 65 4.23 -21.54 3.47
CA TYR A 65 4.03 -22.92 3.95
C TYR A 65 5.20 -23.85 3.58
N GLU A 66 5.69 -23.75 2.34
CA GLU A 66 6.88 -24.48 1.87
C GLU A 66 8.12 -24.14 2.71
N LEU A 67 8.26 -22.90 3.20
CA LEU A 67 9.39 -22.51 4.04
C LEU A 67 9.33 -23.20 5.40
N PHE A 68 8.16 -23.21 6.03
CA PHE A 68 7.96 -23.93 7.29
C PHE A 68 8.20 -25.43 7.10
N ARG A 69 7.68 -26.02 6.03
CA ARG A 69 7.87 -27.46 5.75
C ARG A 69 9.34 -27.81 5.55
N THR A 70 10.07 -26.97 4.82
CA THR A 70 11.52 -27.13 4.61
C THR A 70 12.30 -27.03 5.91
N LEU A 71 12.00 -26.03 6.74
CA LEU A 71 12.63 -25.87 8.05
C LEU A 71 12.34 -27.05 8.97
N HIS A 72 11.10 -27.53 9.00
CA HIS A 72 10.72 -28.67 9.83
C HIS A 72 11.49 -29.94 9.46
N GLN A 73 11.56 -30.28 8.17
CA GLN A 73 12.32 -31.44 7.71
C GLN A 73 13.82 -31.29 7.99
N HIS A 74 14.35 -30.07 7.83
CA HIS A 74 15.73 -29.78 8.19
C HIS A 74 15.99 -29.98 9.68
N HIS A 75 15.13 -29.45 10.55
CA HIS A 75 15.23 -29.60 12.01
C HIS A 75 15.15 -31.07 12.44
N GLU A 76 14.30 -31.87 11.81
CA GLU A 76 14.27 -33.32 12.03
C GLU A 76 15.56 -34.01 11.60
N ALA A 77 16.11 -33.64 10.43
CA ALA A 77 17.33 -34.23 9.89
C ALA A 77 18.58 -33.92 10.73
N ILE A 78 18.67 -32.71 11.29
CA ILE A 78 19.80 -32.29 12.13
C ILE A 78 19.60 -32.61 13.62
N GLY A 79 18.41 -33.06 14.03
CA GLY A 79 18.10 -33.39 15.43
C GLY A 79 17.97 -32.16 16.35
N LEU A 80 17.29 -31.10 15.91
CA LEU A 80 16.96 -29.97 16.78
C LEU A 80 16.10 -30.44 17.97
N GLY A 81 16.35 -29.90 19.16
CA GLY A 81 15.67 -30.30 20.40
C GLY A 81 14.15 -30.18 20.32
N ASP A 82 13.45 -31.20 20.84
CA ASP A 82 11.99 -31.33 20.72
C ASP A 82 11.22 -30.19 21.41
N ASP A 83 11.81 -29.55 22.43
CA ASP A 83 11.21 -28.46 23.23
C ASP A 83 11.56 -27.06 22.72
N VAL A 84 12.43 -26.95 21.72
CA VAL A 84 12.83 -25.67 21.11
C VAL A 84 11.66 -25.08 20.34
N PHE A 85 11.28 -23.85 20.68
CA PHE A 85 10.31 -23.11 19.88
C PHE A 85 11.01 -22.56 18.64
N TRP A 86 10.43 -22.81 17.47
CA TRP A 86 10.88 -22.14 16.25
C TRP A 86 9.72 -21.64 15.40
N GLY A 87 9.97 -20.57 14.64
CA GLY A 87 9.00 -19.93 13.78
C GLY A 87 9.65 -18.99 12.77
N LEU A 88 8.86 -18.37 11.91
CA LEU A 88 9.34 -17.45 10.87
C LEU A 88 8.52 -16.18 10.92
N LEU A 89 9.20 -15.03 11.00
CA LEU A 89 8.57 -13.71 10.92
C LEU A 89 9.04 -13.00 9.66
N SER A 90 8.14 -12.30 8.99
CA SER A 90 8.52 -11.46 7.84
C SER A 90 9.46 -10.33 8.28
N SER A 91 10.33 -9.85 7.39
CA SER A 91 11.10 -8.61 7.60
C SER A 91 10.21 -7.39 7.85
N LYS A 92 8.92 -7.47 7.47
CA LYS A 92 7.90 -6.44 7.73
C LYS A 92 7.10 -6.68 9.02
N PHE A 93 7.51 -7.59 9.89
CA PHE A 93 6.79 -7.93 11.12
C PHE A 93 6.44 -6.68 11.93
N GLU A 94 7.45 -5.90 12.34
CA GLU A 94 7.30 -4.68 13.16
C GLU A 94 6.50 -3.57 12.48
N VAL A 95 6.38 -3.63 11.15
CA VAL A 95 5.55 -2.68 10.38
C VAL A 95 4.06 -3.01 10.51
N LYS A 96 3.74 -4.28 10.74
CA LYS A 96 2.36 -4.82 10.77
C LYS A 96 1.88 -5.11 12.20
N SER A 97 2.80 -5.37 13.12
CA SER A 97 2.51 -5.68 14.52
C SER A 97 2.43 -4.42 15.38
N VAL A 98 1.75 -4.56 16.51
CA VAL A 98 1.78 -3.62 17.63
C VAL A 98 2.91 -3.95 18.62
N THR A 99 3.83 -4.84 18.23
CA THR A 99 4.94 -5.34 19.07
C THR A 99 6.24 -5.37 18.29
N SER A 100 7.37 -5.37 18.99
CA SER A 100 8.71 -5.49 18.41
C SER A 100 9.11 -6.96 18.24
N PHE A 101 10.12 -7.23 17.40
CA PHE A 101 10.70 -8.55 17.24
C PHE A 101 11.28 -9.09 18.56
N PRO A 102 12.09 -8.33 19.35
CA PRO A 102 12.53 -8.78 20.66
C PRO A 102 11.38 -9.07 21.64
N SER A 103 10.32 -8.26 21.62
CA SER A 103 9.13 -8.49 22.45
C SER A 103 8.40 -9.77 22.07
N PHE A 104 8.30 -10.09 20.76
CA PHE A 104 7.75 -11.37 20.32
C PHE A 104 8.56 -12.56 20.87
N VAL A 105 9.89 -12.50 20.78
CA VAL A 105 10.78 -13.56 21.29
C VAL A 105 10.61 -13.72 22.80
N THR A 106 10.54 -12.61 23.54
CA THR A 106 10.36 -12.62 24.99
C THR A 106 9.04 -13.26 25.41
N GLU A 107 7.93 -12.91 24.74
CA GLU A 107 6.62 -13.51 25.04
C GLU A 107 6.56 -14.98 24.65
N ALA A 108 7.21 -15.37 23.55
CA ALA A 108 7.34 -16.77 23.15
C ALA A 108 8.15 -17.59 24.18
N GLU A 109 9.26 -17.04 24.67
CA GLU A 109 10.09 -17.65 25.72
C GLU A 109 9.27 -17.85 27.00
N LYS A 110 8.56 -16.81 27.42
CA LYS A 110 7.68 -16.88 28.58
C LYS A 110 6.59 -17.94 28.41
N ALA A 111 5.91 -17.96 27.28
CA ALA A 111 4.90 -18.97 26.97
C ALA A 111 5.48 -20.39 27.05
N ARG A 112 6.67 -20.60 26.49
CA ARG A 112 7.38 -21.88 26.55
C ARG A 112 7.71 -22.27 27.99
N ALA A 113 8.26 -21.36 28.79
CA ALA A 113 8.60 -21.58 30.19
C ALA A 113 7.37 -21.91 31.05
N GLU A 114 6.20 -21.35 30.71
CA GLU A 114 4.91 -21.65 31.33
C GLU A 114 4.28 -22.97 30.82
N GLY A 115 4.98 -23.68 29.94
CA GLY A 115 4.62 -25.00 29.45
C GLY A 115 3.68 -25.00 28.24
N ALA A 116 3.62 -23.91 27.47
CA ALA A 116 2.95 -23.91 26.18
C ALA A 116 3.73 -24.75 25.15
N ASP A 117 3.01 -25.29 24.17
CA ASP A 117 3.56 -25.97 23.00
C ASP A 117 3.78 -25.01 21.82
N ALA A 118 3.05 -23.89 21.78
CA ALA A 118 3.23 -22.83 20.79
C ALA A 118 2.78 -21.46 21.31
N TYR A 119 3.33 -20.41 20.70
CA TYR A 119 2.94 -19.03 20.88
C TYR A 119 2.47 -18.43 19.54
N LEU A 120 1.26 -17.89 19.52
CA LEU A 120 0.63 -17.29 18.34
C LEU A 120 0.52 -15.77 18.48
N TYR A 121 0.80 -15.05 17.40
CA TYR A 121 0.60 -13.61 17.31
C TYR A 121 -0.28 -13.27 16.11
N ASN A 122 -1.44 -12.63 16.36
CA ASN A 122 -2.27 -12.11 15.28
C ASN A 122 -2.11 -10.59 15.18
N PRO A 123 -1.49 -10.05 14.10
CA PRO A 123 -1.42 -8.62 13.87
C PRO A 123 -2.79 -8.06 13.45
N LEU A 124 -3.73 -8.88 12.94
CA LEU A 124 -5.02 -8.43 12.40
C LEU A 124 -6.09 -8.31 13.50
N ILE A 125 -5.81 -7.46 14.50
CA ILE A 125 -6.63 -7.27 15.70
C ILE A 125 -7.97 -6.56 15.41
N GLY A 126 -8.05 -5.76 14.34
CA GLY A 126 -9.29 -5.09 13.92
C GLY A 126 -10.28 -6.05 13.27
N HIS A 127 -9.80 -6.89 12.36
CA HIS A 127 -10.54 -8.02 11.79
C HIS A 127 -10.94 -9.01 12.88
N ALA A 128 -10.06 -9.27 13.86
CA ALA A 128 -10.39 -10.13 15.00
C ALA A 128 -11.50 -9.54 15.88
N ALA A 129 -11.60 -8.22 15.99
CA ALA A 129 -12.71 -7.55 16.67
C ALA A 129 -14.03 -7.64 15.90
N ILE A 130 -13.95 -7.52 14.57
CA ILE A 130 -15.12 -7.36 13.71
C ILE A 130 -15.68 -8.69 13.25
N TYR A 131 -14.87 -9.66 12.83
CA TYR A 131 -15.37 -10.89 12.23
C TYR A 131 -15.55 -12.01 13.26
N SER A 132 -16.57 -12.83 13.03
CA SER A 132 -16.86 -14.03 13.80
C SER A 132 -15.67 -14.99 13.71
N ASN A 133 -15.23 -15.28 12.49
CA ASN A 133 -14.14 -16.20 12.18
C ASN A 133 -13.44 -15.77 10.87
N VAL A 134 -12.26 -16.35 10.60
CA VAL A 134 -11.44 -16.05 9.41
C VAL A 134 -12.13 -16.40 8.08
N TRP A 135 -13.20 -17.18 8.19
CA TRP A 135 -14.00 -17.75 7.14
C TRP A 135 -15.12 -16.79 6.70
N GLU A 136 -15.87 -16.23 7.64
CA GLU A 136 -16.81 -15.11 7.44
C GLU A 136 -16.08 -13.90 6.82
N HIS A 137 -14.85 -13.62 7.27
CA HIS A 137 -14.00 -12.60 6.65
C HIS A 137 -13.74 -12.87 5.16
N ALA A 138 -13.51 -14.13 4.76
CA ALA A 138 -13.28 -14.47 3.37
C ALA A 138 -14.55 -14.29 2.51
N LEU A 139 -15.71 -14.71 3.03
CA LEU A 139 -17.01 -14.61 2.36
C LEU A 139 -17.46 -13.16 2.16
N LEU A 140 -17.24 -12.30 3.16
CA LEU A 140 -17.75 -10.92 3.14
C LEU A 140 -16.86 -9.92 2.40
N GLY A 141 -15.66 -10.29 1.95
CA GLY A 141 -14.82 -9.33 1.23
C GLY A 141 -13.50 -9.82 0.65
N GLY A 142 -13.08 -11.08 0.90
CA GLY A 142 -11.69 -11.46 0.62
C GLY A 142 -11.43 -12.32 -0.59
N HIS A 143 -12.28 -13.32 -0.83
CA HIS A 143 -12.02 -14.32 -1.87
C HIS A 143 -13.36 -14.84 -2.42
N PRO A 144 -13.94 -14.17 -3.44
CA PRO A 144 -15.08 -14.71 -4.16
C PRO A 144 -14.78 -16.15 -4.61
N GLY A 145 -15.70 -17.08 -4.35
CA GLY A 145 -15.53 -18.49 -4.70
C GLY A 145 -15.03 -19.41 -3.57
N MET A 146 -14.95 -18.94 -2.32
CA MET A 146 -14.61 -19.78 -1.16
C MET A 146 -15.75 -20.70 -0.68
N GLU A 147 -17.00 -20.45 -1.05
CA GLU A 147 -18.19 -21.25 -0.65
C GLU A 147 -17.98 -22.78 -0.83
N PRO A 148 -17.49 -23.28 -1.98
CA PRO A 148 -17.33 -24.73 -2.15
C PRO A 148 -16.21 -25.32 -1.29
N ILE A 149 -15.16 -24.54 -0.98
CA ILE A 149 -14.06 -24.93 -0.09
C ILE A 149 -14.58 -25.08 1.34
N PHE A 150 -15.46 -24.17 1.75
CA PHE A 150 -16.11 -24.22 3.05
C PHE A 150 -16.92 -25.47 3.28
N LEU A 151 -17.80 -25.77 2.33
CA LEU A 151 -18.67 -26.95 2.40
C LEU A 151 -17.83 -28.23 2.50
N HIS A 152 -16.76 -28.33 1.72
CA HIS A 152 -15.85 -29.47 1.78
C HIS A 152 -15.16 -29.63 3.14
N ILE A 153 -14.68 -28.54 3.74
CA ILE A 153 -14.06 -28.59 5.08
C ILE A 153 -15.09 -29.02 6.15
N GLN A 154 -16.35 -28.61 6.01
CA GLN A 154 -17.43 -29.08 6.90
C GLN A 154 -17.72 -30.57 6.72
N GLU A 155 -17.72 -31.07 5.48
CA GLU A 155 -17.87 -32.50 5.17
C GLU A 155 -16.74 -33.35 5.78
N LEU A 156 -15.53 -32.79 5.90
CA LEU A 156 -14.41 -33.40 6.61
C LEU A 156 -14.58 -33.37 8.16
N GLY A 157 -15.66 -32.80 8.67
CA GLY A 157 -16.00 -32.77 10.09
C GLY A 157 -15.47 -31.56 10.86
N TYR A 158 -15.03 -30.50 10.17
CA TYR A 158 -14.50 -29.29 10.82
C TYR A 158 -15.56 -28.16 10.82
N PRO A 159 -16.09 -27.77 12.00
CA PRO A 159 -17.09 -26.70 12.07
C PRO A 159 -16.43 -25.33 11.87
N ILE A 160 -16.69 -24.72 10.72
CA ILE A 160 -16.11 -23.41 10.30
C ILE A 160 -16.96 -22.19 10.68
N ALA A 161 -18.22 -22.40 11.09
CA ALA A 161 -19.19 -21.35 11.39
C ALA A 161 -19.10 -20.71 12.80
N PRO A 162 -18.62 -21.38 13.86
CA PRO A 162 -18.56 -20.79 15.20
C PRO A 162 -17.65 -19.55 15.26
N PRO A 163 -17.90 -18.61 16.18
CA PRO A 163 -16.96 -17.53 16.44
C PRO A 163 -15.61 -18.07 16.96
N GLN A 164 -14.53 -17.45 16.53
CA GLN A 164 -13.16 -17.79 16.90
C GLN A 164 -12.60 -16.78 17.90
N ASP A 165 -11.91 -17.29 18.91
CA ASP A 165 -11.18 -16.51 19.90
C ASP A 165 -9.79 -16.12 19.40
N LYS A 166 -9.03 -15.41 20.23
CA LYS A 166 -7.64 -15.00 19.97
C LYS A 166 -6.68 -16.14 19.61
N THR A 167 -7.00 -17.39 19.96
CA THR A 167 -6.14 -18.55 19.64
C THR A 167 -6.46 -19.15 18.28
N ALA A 168 -7.68 -18.95 17.78
CA ALA A 168 -8.17 -19.53 16.54
C ALA A 168 -8.34 -18.53 15.39
N PHE A 169 -8.51 -17.24 15.68
CA PHE A 169 -8.65 -16.19 14.67
C PHE A 169 -7.27 -15.70 14.22
N VAL A 170 -6.70 -16.37 13.21
CA VAL A 170 -5.32 -16.14 12.72
C VAL A 170 -5.27 -16.24 11.19
N PHE A 171 -4.52 -15.35 10.54
CA PHE A 171 -4.40 -15.28 9.08
C PHE A 171 -2.97 -15.39 8.55
N CYS A 172 -1.98 -15.18 9.41
CA CYS A 172 -0.59 -15.01 8.97
C CYS A 172 0.34 -15.84 9.84
N ASN A 173 1.52 -16.10 9.31
CA ASN A 173 2.43 -17.05 9.92
C ASN A 173 3.30 -16.46 11.03
N TYR A 174 2.72 -15.60 11.89
CA TYR A 174 3.42 -15.05 13.05
C TYR A 174 3.21 -15.93 14.27
N PHE A 175 3.83 -17.10 14.23
CA PHE A 175 3.78 -18.06 15.31
C PHE A 175 5.08 -18.86 15.40
N CYS A 176 5.33 -19.39 16.58
CA CYS A 176 6.40 -20.35 16.82
C CYS A 176 5.90 -21.45 17.74
N GLY A 177 6.51 -22.63 17.65
CA GLY A 177 6.13 -23.76 18.46
C GLY A 177 7.21 -24.83 18.49
N ASN A 178 7.01 -25.78 19.39
CA ASN A 178 7.87 -26.94 19.55
C ASN A 178 7.58 -28.01 18.48
N LYS A 179 8.33 -29.11 18.51
CA LYS A 179 8.15 -30.20 17.54
C LYS A 179 6.74 -30.79 17.56
N LYS A 180 6.15 -30.96 18.76
CA LYS A 180 4.78 -31.49 18.91
C LYS A 180 3.76 -30.63 18.16
N PHE A 181 3.85 -29.30 18.27
CA PHE A 181 3.02 -28.37 17.52
C PHE A 181 3.25 -28.51 16.01
N TRP A 182 4.50 -28.45 15.55
CA TRP A 182 4.81 -28.45 14.11
C TRP A 182 4.44 -29.77 13.42
N SER A 183 4.82 -30.91 13.99
CA SER A 183 4.48 -32.23 13.43
C SER A 183 2.96 -32.42 13.35
N GLY A 184 2.23 -31.97 14.37
CA GLY A 184 0.77 -32.02 14.36
C GLY A 184 0.15 -31.08 13.32
N TYR A 185 0.66 -29.84 13.21
CA TYR A 185 0.18 -28.84 12.25
C TYR A 185 0.37 -29.32 10.81
N PHE A 186 1.55 -29.83 10.45
CA PHE A 186 1.78 -30.39 9.12
C PHE A 186 0.89 -31.61 8.87
N ALA A 187 0.83 -32.58 9.79
CA ALA A 187 -0.04 -33.75 9.62
C ALA A 187 -1.53 -33.38 9.45
N PHE A 188 -1.96 -32.26 10.03
CA PHE A 188 -3.30 -31.71 9.83
C PHE A 188 -3.46 -31.08 8.45
N CYS A 189 -2.58 -30.13 8.09
CA CYS A 189 -2.63 -29.44 6.81
C CYS A 189 -2.52 -30.40 5.63
N GLU A 190 -1.56 -31.33 5.65
CA GLU A 190 -1.32 -32.27 4.56
C GLU A 190 -2.56 -33.13 4.28
N ARG A 191 -3.28 -33.57 5.32
CA ARG A 191 -4.52 -34.34 5.19
C ARG A 191 -5.65 -33.55 4.51
N ILE A 192 -5.83 -32.28 4.90
CA ILE A 192 -6.85 -31.42 4.30
C ILE A 192 -6.48 -31.08 2.87
N LEU A 193 -5.23 -30.71 2.62
CA LEU A 193 -4.76 -30.35 1.30
C LEU A 193 -4.80 -31.56 0.35
N GLU A 194 -4.44 -32.77 0.82
CA GLU A 194 -4.60 -34.00 0.04
C GLU A 194 -6.07 -34.26 -0.33
N SER A 195 -7.00 -33.98 0.58
CA SER A 195 -8.43 -34.05 0.30
C SER A 195 -8.82 -33.09 -0.85
N PHE A 196 -8.36 -31.85 -0.80
CA PHE A 196 -8.60 -30.89 -1.89
C PHE A 196 -7.96 -31.28 -3.22
N GLU A 197 -6.76 -31.86 -3.22
CA GLU A 197 -6.13 -32.39 -4.46
C GLU A 197 -6.92 -33.57 -5.05
N ASN A 198 -7.52 -34.41 -4.20
CA ASN A 198 -8.42 -35.48 -4.66
C ASN A 198 -9.69 -34.90 -5.30
N GLU A 199 -10.28 -33.88 -4.69
CA GLU A 199 -11.45 -33.17 -5.20
C GLU A 199 -11.14 -32.42 -6.51
N ALA A 200 -9.96 -31.82 -6.62
CA ALA A 200 -9.48 -31.19 -7.86
C ALA A 200 -9.36 -32.22 -8.99
N ARG A 201 -8.79 -33.39 -8.73
CA ARG A 201 -8.72 -34.51 -9.70
C ARG A 201 -10.10 -35.01 -10.13
N ARG A 202 -11.10 -34.95 -9.24
CA ARG A 202 -12.49 -35.33 -9.52
C ARG A 202 -13.28 -34.23 -10.22
N GLY A 203 -12.76 -33.01 -10.28
CA GLY A 203 -13.45 -31.85 -10.86
C GLY A 203 -14.67 -31.41 -10.08
N THR A 204 -14.72 -31.65 -8.76
CA THR A 204 -15.84 -31.19 -7.93
C THR A 204 -15.80 -29.68 -7.72
N PRO A 205 -16.90 -29.02 -7.32
CA PRO A 205 -16.91 -27.58 -7.08
C PRO A 205 -15.81 -27.10 -6.11
N ALA A 206 -15.55 -27.88 -5.04
CA ALA A 206 -14.47 -27.61 -4.08
C ALA A 206 -13.09 -27.71 -4.72
N GLY A 207 -12.86 -28.75 -5.53
CA GLY A 207 -11.60 -28.96 -6.26
C GLY A 207 -11.31 -27.87 -7.29
N VAL A 208 -12.33 -27.49 -8.07
CA VAL A 208 -12.25 -26.40 -9.05
C VAL A 208 -11.97 -25.07 -8.37
N ALA A 209 -12.67 -24.75 -7.28
CA ALA A 209 -12.43 -23.54 -6.50
C ALA A 209 -11.02 -23.51 -5.89
N TYR A 210 -10.56 -24.62 -5.32
CA TYR A 210 -9.22 -24.75 -4.72
C TYR A 210 -8.09 -24.57 -5.74
N SER A 211 -8.28 -25.08 -6.96
CA SER A 211 -7.29 -25.02 -8.05
C SER A 211 -7.38 -23.72 -8.87
N GLY A 212 -8.47 -22.97 -8.69
CA GLY A 212 -8.78 -21.74 -9.41
C GLY A 212 -8.06 -20.51 -8.88
N SER A 213 -8.37 -19.37 -9.48
CA SER A 213 -7.86 -18.05 -9.06
C SER A 213 -8.44 -17.66 -7.70
N ALA A 214 -7.64 -17.02 -6.86
CA ALA A 214 -8.07 -16.41 -5.62
C ALA A 214 -8.69 -15.02 -5.80
N HIS A 215 -8.71 -14.49 -7.03
CA HIS A 215 -9.12 -13.12 -7.36
C HIS A 215 -8.43 -12.08 -6.45
N TYR A 216 -7.17 -12.32 -6.10
CA TYR A 216 -6.44 -11.51 -5.13
C TYR A 216 -5.95 -10.21 -5.75
N SER A 217 -6.41 -9.07 -5.22
CA SER A 217 -6.17 -7.74 -5.80
C SER A 217 -4.69 -7.34 -5.92
N ARG A 218 -3.80 -7.92 -5.10
CA ARG A 218 -2.35 -7.63 -5.14
C ARG A 218 -1.57 -8.60 -6.05
N ASP A 219 -2.14 -9.73 -6.44
CA ASP A 219 -1.53 -10.73 -7.33
C ASP A 219 -2.61 -11.54 -8.06
N ALA A 220 -2.88 -11.19 -9.32
CA ALA A 220 -3.91 -11.81 -10.15
C ALA A 220 -3.64 -13.29 -10.47
N ASN A 221 -2.37 -13.73 -10.33
CA ASN A 221 -1.97 -15.11 -10.57
C ASN A 221 -2.06 -15.98 -9.30
N ALA A 222 -2.41 -15.39 -8.15
CA ALA A 222 -2.56 -16.14 -6.93
C ALA A 222 -3.72 -17.14 -7.07
N THR A 223 -3.43 -18.42 -6.83
CA THR A 223 -4.44 -19.46 -6.73
C THR A 223 -5.09 -19.44 -5.35
N MET A 224 -6.22 -20.12 -5.18
CA MET A 224 -6.93 -20.17 -3.90
C MET A 224 -6.13 -20.90 -2.80
N ARG A 225 -5.23 -21.80 -3.18
CA ARG A 225 -4.47 -22.68 -2.29
C ARG A 225 -3.76 -21.97 -1.12
N PRO A 226 -2.92 -20.93 -1.30
CA PRO A 226 -2.30 -20.21 -0.17
C PRO A 226 -3.31 -19.65 0.84
N PHE A 227 -4.45 -19.15 0.37
CA PHE A 227 -5.48 -18.54 1.22
C PHE A 227 -6.28 -19.58 2.02
N VAL A 228 -6.37 -20.81 1.50
CA VAL A 228 -6.86 -21.96 2.28
C VAL A 228 -5.87 -22.29 3.38
N VAL A 229 -4.58 -22.44 3.05
CA VAL A 229 -3.52 -22.80 4.01
C VAL A 229 -3.44 -21.81 5.17
N GLU A 230 -3.44 -20.51 4.87
CA GLU A 230 -3.42 -19.42 5.86
C GLU A 230 -4.53 -19.53 6.93
N ARG A 231 -5.65 -20.19 6.61
CA ARG A 231 -6.83 -20.34 7.49
C ARG A 231 -6.88 -21.68 8.21
N LEU A 232 -6.03 -22.64 7.85
CA LEU A 232 -6.00 -23.97 8.48
C LEU A 232 -5.43 -23.96 9.89
N LEU A 233 -4.56 -23.00 10.23
CA LEU A 233 -3.95 -22.93 11.56
C LEU A 233 -4.99 -22.81 12.68
N GLY A 234 -5.99 -21.94 12.51
CA GLY A 234 -7.05 -21.76 13.50
C GLY A 234 -7.86 -23.04 13.74
N LEU A 235 -8.14 -23.79 12.66
CA LEU A 235 -8.83 -25.08 12.76
C LEU A 235 -7.98 -26.13 13.48
N TYR A 236 -6.70 -26.22 13.13
CA TYR A 236 -5.75 -27.11 13.79
C TYR A 236 -5.66 -26.82 15.29
N VAL A 237 -5.49 -25.56 15.67
CA VAL A 237 -5.35 -25.13 17.07
C VAL A 237 -6.58 -25.53 17.89
N GLN A 238 -7.79 -25.30 17.38
CA GLN A 238 -9.01 -25.67 18.08
C GLN A 238 -9.11 -27.19 18.30
N GLN A 239 -8.75 -28.00 17.29
CA GLN A 239 -8.77 -29.45 17.41
C GLN A 239 -7.67 -29.96 18.35
N ALA A 240 -6.45 -29.46 18.19
CA ALA A 240 -5.29 -29.94 18.92
C ALA A 240 -5.34 -29.51 20.39
N ALA A 241 -5.89 -28.34 20.70
CA ALA A 241 -6.13 -27.92 22.08
C ALA A 241 -7.10 -28.88 22.80
N ALA A 242 -8.13 -29.37 22.10
CA ALA A 242 -9.05 -30.36 22.64
C ALA A 242 -8.38 -31.73 22.93
N THR A 243 -7.23 -32.01 22.31
CA THR A 243 -6.43 -33.24 22.52
C THR A 243 -5.16 -33.00 23.35
N GLY A 244 -5.04 -31.84 24.01
CA GLY A 244 -3.97 -31.57 25.00
C GLY A 244 -2.76 -30.79 24.47
N LEU A 245 -2.87 -30.11 23.32
CA LEU A 245 -1.90 -29.10 22.88
C LEU A 245 -2.13 -27.80 23.66
N LYS A 246 -1.07 -27.24 24.26
CA LYS A 246 -1.17 -26.00 25.03
C LYS A 246 -0.77 -24.81 24.16
N ILE A 247 -1.67 -23.86 23.98
CA ILE A 247 -1.44 -22.69 23.11
C ILE A 247 -1.47 -21.42 23.93
N ALA A 248 -0.41 -20.62 23.82
CA ALA A 248 -0.39 -19.24 24.25
C ALA A 248 -0.64 -18.33 23.05
N ALA A 249 -1.29 -17.19 23.27
CA ALA A 249 -1.56 -16.22 22.21
C ALA A 249 -1.45 -14.80 22.72
N PHE A 250 -1.00 -13.90 21.86
CA PHE A 250 -1.03 -12.46 22.09
C PHE A 250 -2.44 -11.99 22.45
N VAL A 251 -2.55 -11.20 23.51
CA VAL A 251 -3.80 -10.55 23.93
C VAL A 251 -3.66 -9.05 23.69
N PRO A 252 -4.31 -8.49 22.66
CA PRO A 252 -4.24 -7.07 22.42
C PRO A 252 -4.93 -6.29 23.54
N THR A 253 -4.26 -5.25 24.00
CA THR A 253 -4.73 -4.29 24.99
C THR A 253 -5.51 -3.15 24.31
N VAL A 254 -6.23 -2.35 25.09
CA VAL A 254 -6.84 -1.12 24.56
C VAL A 254 -5.81 -0.19 23.91
N ALA A 255 -4.60 -0.11 24.47
CA ALA A 255 -3.53 0.73 23.94
C ALA A 255 -3.06 0.24 22.55
N ASP A 256 -3.05 -1.08 22.32
CA ASP A 256 -2.71 -1.64 21.01
C ASP A 256 -3.73 -1.26 19.93
N PHE A 257 -5.02 -1.30 20.27
CA PHE A 257 -6.08 -0.85 19.38
C PHE A 257 -6.04 0.67 19.16
N GLU A 258 -5.82 1.46 20.21
CA GLU A 258 -5.67 2.92 20.08
C GLU A 258 -4.44 3.28 19.23
N TRP A 259 -3.34 2.55 19.39
CA TRP A 259 -2.14 2.72 18.59
C TRP A 259 -2.40 2.41 17.11
N LYS A 260 -3.14 1.33 16.82
CA LYS A 260 -3.33 0.86 15.44
C LYS A 260 -4.44 1.61 14.70
N PHE A 261 -5.51 2.00 15.38
CA PHE A 261 -6.72 2.56 14.75
C PHE A 261 -7.09 3.97 15.26
N GLY A 262 -6.28 4.57 16.13
CA GLY A 262 -6.59 5.82 16.81
C GLY A 262 -7.57 5.64 17.98
N VAL A 263 -7.69 6.66 18.84
CA VAL A 263 -8.39 6.55 20.13
C VAL A 263 -9.86 6.12 20.00
N ARG A 264 -10.64 6.80 19.15
CA ARG A 264 -12.09 6.57 19.08
C ARG A 264 -12.43 5.20 18.46
N LEU A 265 -11.86 4.92 17.29
CA LEU A 265 -12.07 3.66 16.58
C LEU A 265 -11.41 2.50 17.33
N GLY A 266 -10.20 2.69 17.85
CA GLY A 266 -9.49 1.70 18.65
C GLY A 266 -10.26 1.25 19.89
N ARG A 267 -10.79 2.18 20.70
CA ARG A 267 -11.63 1.82 21.85
C ARG A 267 -12.88 1.05 21.46
N MET A 268 -13.56 1.45 20.38
CA MET A 268 -14.73 0.74 19.88
C MET A 268 -14.37 -0.70 19.48
N LEU A 269 -13.30 -0.86 18.68
CA LEU A 269 -12.84 -2.18 18.23
C LEU A 269 -12.36 -3.05 19.39
N HIS A 270 -11.62 -2.49 20.34
CA HIS A 270 -11.24 -3.22 21.56
C HIS A 270 -12.46 -3.65 22.37
N GLY A 271 -13.51 -2.82 22.44
CA GLY A 271 -14.79 -3.16 23.07
C GLY A 271 -15.47 -4.36 22.39
N LEU A 272 -15.53 -4.36 21.05
CA LEU A 272 -16.04 -5.50 20.27
C LEU A 272 -15.22 -6.77 20.49
N PHE A 273 -13.89 -6.66 20.42
CA PHE A 273 -12.97 -7.77 20.66
C PHE A 273 -13.20 -8.39 22.06
N THR A 274 -13.26 -7.54 23.09
CA THR A 274 -13.46 -7.97 24.48
C THR A 274 -14.83 -8.62 24.68
N ALA A 275 -15.89 -8.07 24.08
CA ALA A 275 -17.23 -8.66 24.15
C ALA A 275 -17.26 -10.06 23.51
N LYS A 276 -16.63 -10.23 22.34
CA LYS A 276 -16.51 -11.54 21.67
C LYS A 276 -15.71 -12.55 22.50
N GLU A 277 -14.55 -12.14 23.02
CA GLU A 277 -13.72 -13.00 23.89
C GLU A 277 -14.47 -13.40 25.17
N ALA A 278 -15.24 -12.47 25.74
CA ALA A 278 -16.05 -12.74 26.93
C ALA A 278 -17.18 -13.74 26.62
N PHE A 279 -17.90 -13.57 25.51
CA PHE A 279 -18.89 -14.54 25.04
C PHE A 279 -18.26 -15.93 24.83
N LEU A 280 -17.10 -16.02 24.18
CA LEU A 280 -16.46 -17.31 23.91
C LEU A 280 -16.04 -18.04 25.19
N ARG A 281 -15.77 -17.29 26.26
CA ARG A 281 -15.47 -17.82 27.59
C ARG A 281 -16.70 -18.20 28.40
N SER A 282 -17.73 -17.35 28.44
CA SER A 282 -18.89 -17.52 29.32
C SER A 282 -20.08 -18.23 28.67
N ARG A 283 -20.18 -18.18 27.33
CA ARG A 283 -21.35 -18.56 26.52
C ARG A 283 -22.62 -17.79 26.88
N ASP A 284 -22.47 -16.57 27.40
CA ASP A 284 -23.60 -15.66 27.67
C ASP A 284 -24.08 -15.01 26.36
N GLU A 285 -25.28 -15.38 25.93
CA GLU A 285 -25.91 -14.89 24.70
C GLU A 285 -26.07 -13.36 24.67
N ALA A 286 -26.19 -12.68 25.81
CA ALA A 286 -26.28 -11.22 25.85
C ALA A 286 -24.99 -10.55 25.32
N LEU A 287 -23.83 -11.16 25.58
CA LEU A 287 -22.54 -10.69 25.05
C LEU A 287 -22.42 -10.94 23.54
N LEU A 288 -22.97 -12.06 23.05
CA LEU A 288 -23.03 -12.34 21.62
C LEU A 288 -23.91 -11.33 20.90
N THR A 289 -25.11 -11.05 21.41
CA THR A 289 -26.02 -10.05 20.87
C THR A 289 -25.37 -8.66 20.86
N SER A 290 -24.77 -8.25 21.99
CA SER A 290 -24.09 -6.95 22.09
C SER A 290 -22.95 -6.80 21.08
N TRP A 291 -22.12 -7.85 20.92
CA TRP A 291 -21.08 -7.85 19.90
C TRP A 291 -21.65 -7.80 18.48
N GLN A 292 -22.68 -8.61 18.18
CA GLN A 292 -23.35 -8.66 16.88
C GLN A 292 -23.96 -7.31 16.49
N GLU A 293 -24.62 -6.63 17.42
CA GLU A 293 -25.21 -5.30 17.21
C GLU A 293 -24.12 -4.24 17.02
N GLY A 294 -23.09 -4.25 17.86
CA GLY A 294 -22.00 -3.27 17.81
C GLY A 294 -21.17 -3.35 16.52
N ARG A 295 -21.03 -4.54 15.91
CA ARG A 295 -20.32 -4.71 14.63
C ARG A 295 -21.17 -4.38 13.40
N GLN A 296 -22.52 -4.30 13.51
CA GLN A 296 -23.43 -4.12 12.36
C GLN A 296 -23.04 -2.94 11.44
N PRO A 297 -22.74 -1.73 11.95
CA PRO A 297 -22.43 -0.59 11.09
C PRO A 297 -21.18 -0.83 10.24
N LEU A 298 -20.22 -1.58 10.78
CA LEU A 298 -18.97 -1.89 10.09
C LEU A 298 -19.22 -2.93 8.99
N ILE A 299 -19.86 -4.05 9.32
CA ILE A 299 -20.03 -5.17 8.36
C ILE A 299 -20.97 -4.83 7.19
N LYS A 300 -21.87 -3.85 7.35
CA LYS A 300 -22.70 -3.32 6.26
C LYS A 300 -21.89 -2.52 5.22
N GLN A 301 -20.66 -2.15 5.55
CA GLN A 301 -19.74 -1.42 4.68
C GLN A 301 -18.39 -2.14 4.61
N PRO A 302 -18.34 -3.37 4.03
CA PRO A 302 -17.18 -4.25 4.11
C PRO A 302 -15.90 -3.64 3.53
N HIS A 303 -16.02 -2.71 2.56
CA HIS A 303 -14.90 -1.97 1.98
C HIS A 303 -14.21 -1.01 2.97
N LEU A 304 -14.92 -0.50 3.99
CA LEU A 304 -14.31 0.34 5.05
C LEU A 304 -13.50 -0.48 6.06
N ILE A 305 -13.79 -1.78 6.16
CA ILE A 305 -13.11 -2.69 7.08
C ILE A 305 -11.89 -3.35 6.42
N TRP A 306 -11.88 -3.49 5.09
CA TRP A 306 -10.83 -4.24 4.38
C TRP A 306 -9.41 -3.70 4.61
N GLY A 307 -9.31 -2.39 4.85
CA GLY A 307 -8.07 -1.72 5.23
C GLY A 307 -7.92 -1.49 6.73
N ALA A 308 -8.73 -2.10 7.59
CA ALA A 308 -8.70 -1.81 9.03
C ALA A 308 -7.32 -2.15 9.60
N ASP A 309 -6.84 -3.37 9.37
CA ASP A 309 -5.57 -3.85 9.93
C ASP A 309 -4.33 -3.60 9.08
N ASP A 310 -4.52 -3.29 7.80
CA ASP A 310 -3.52 -2.72 6.91
C ASP A 310 -3.95 -1.26 6.63
N PRO A 311 -4.08 -0.39 7.66
CA PRO A 311 -4.51 0.97 7.43
C PRO A 311 -3.45 1.62 6.54
N PRO A 312 -3.87 2.37 5.51
CA PRO A 312 -2.92 3.06 4.66
C PRO A 312 -1.93 3.84 5.52
N GLY A 313 -0.67 3.98 5.08
CA GLY A 313 0.38 4.65 5.87
C GLY A 313 0.07 6.10 6.29
N TRP A 314 -1.06 6.64 5.83
CA TRP A 314 -1.61 7.93 6.22
C TRP A 314 -2.46 7.95 7.49
N MET A 315 -2.91 6.78 7.97
CA MET A 315 -3.65 6.68 9.22
C MET A 315 -2.66 6.85 10.39
N PRO A 316 -2.84 7.86 11.27
CA PRO A 316 -1.89 8.11 12.34
C PRO A 316 -1.81 6.89 13.26
N ARG A 317 -0.68 6.20 13.22
CA ARG A 317 -0.31 5.21 14.23
C ARG A 317 0.31 5.98 15.41
N GLY A 318 0.08 5.52 16.64
CA GLY A 318 0.79 6.11 17.78
C GLY A 318 2.32 6.06 17.56
N GLN A 319 3.09 6.95 18.17
CA GLN A 319 4.55 6.81 18.11
C GLN A 319 4.95 5.44 18.64
N PHE A 320 5.66 4.64 17.84
CA PHE A 320 6.29 3.41 18.31
C PHE A 320 7.43 3.81 19.26
N ILE A 321 7.17 3.76 20.57
CA ILE A 321 8.16 4.10 21.61
C ILE A 321 9.33 3.09 21.61
N GLY A 322 9.18 1.93 20.94
CA GLY A 322 10.16 0.83 20.97
C GLY A 322 11.48 1.04 20.22
N GLY A 323 11.65 2.09 19.41
CA GLY A 323 12.89 2.26 18.61
C GLY A 323 13.97 3.11 19.28
N ARG A 324 13.60 4.24 19.89
CA ARG A 324 14.58 5.25 20.36
C ARG A 324 14.86 5.22 21.86
N GLU A 325 13.92 4.73 22.68
CA GLU A 325 14.13 4.62 24.13
C GLU A 325 14.93 3.38 24.51
N LEU A 326 14.77 2.26 23.80
CA LEU A 326 15.62 1.07 23.95
C LEU A 326 17.07 1.32 23.54
N MET A 327 17.32 2.09 22.47
CA MET A 327 18.68 2.51 22.11
C MET A 327 19.33 3.40 23.18
N ARG A 328 18.55 4.20 23.93
CA ARG A 328 19.08 4.97 25.08
C ARG A 328 19.32 4.11 26.31
N ALA A 329 18.47 3.10 26.55
CA ALA A 329 18.65 2.15 27.64
C ALA A 329 19.87 1.23 27.43
N TYR A 330 20.15 0.84 26.18
CA TYR A 330 21.32 0.04 25.81
C TYR A 330 22.59 0.86 25.58
N ALA A 331 22.51 2.12 25.14
CA ALA A 331 23.68 3.00 25.00
C ALA A 331 24.28 3.45 26.36
N GLN A 332 23.53 3.31 27.46
CA GLN A 332 24.06 3.59 28.81
C GLN A 332 24.87 2.43 29.41
N GLN A 333 24.98 1.29 28.72
CA GLN A 333 25.78 0.15 29.17
C GLN A 333 26.63 -0.47 28.04
N ALA A 334 27.60 0.27 27.51
CA ALA A 334 28.87 -0.29 27.00
C ALA A 334 29.89 0.81 26.66
N SER A 335 30.94 0.87 27.49
CA SER A 335 32.33 1.30 27.26
C SER A 335 32.69 2.29 26.13
N GLY A 336 33.42 3.34 26.55
CA GLY A 336 33.92 4.43 25.73
C GLY A 336 34.76 4.04 24.51
N ALA A 337 34.42 4.66 23.39
CA ALA A 337 35.32 4.95 22.28
C ALA A 337 34.84 6.25 21.60
N SER A 338 35.74 7.20 21.40
CA SER A 338 35.44 8.50 20.76
C SER A 338 35.12 8.32 19.26
N PRO A 339 34.20 9.10 18.69
CA PRO A 339 33.90 9.02 17.26
C PRO A 339 34.99 9.71 16.43
N VAL A 340 35.63 8.93 15.54
CA VAL A 340 36.51 9.44 14.48
C VAL A 340 35.64 9.94 13.32
N GLN A 341 35.89 11.17 12.86
CA GLN A 341 35.26 11.76 11.68
C GLN A 341 35.65 10.98 10.42
N GLN A 342 34.66 10.51 9.65
CA GLN A 342 34.85 9.99 8.30
C GLN A 342 34.29 10.97 7.26
N GLN A 343 35.13 11.33 6.29
CA GLN A 343 34.78 12.13 5.12
C GLN A 343 33.93 11.33 4.12
N PRO A 344 33.07 12.01 3.32
CA PRO A 344 32.19 11.34 2.38
C PRO A 344 32.97 10.77 1.19
N VAL A 345 32.94 9.45 1.03
CA VAL A 345 33.45 8.75 -0.16
C VAL A 345 32.35 8.76 -1.23
N ARG A 346 32.63 9.42 -2.36
CA ARG A 346 31.85 9.28 -3.60
C ARG A 346 32.06 7.87 -4.16
N THR A 347 31.00 7.07 -4.24
CA THR A 347 30.98 5.83 -5.01
C THR A 347 30.29 6.06 -6.35
N GLU A 348 31.06 6.10 -7.43
CA GLU A 348 30.55 5.99 -8.79
C GLU A 348 29.99 4.56 -9.00
N ARG A 349 28.71 4.45 -9.40
CA ARG A 349 28.10 3.18 -9.82
C ARG A 349 28.36 2.97 -11.32
N PRO A 350 28.73 1.76 -11.78
CA PRO A 350 28.76 1.46 -13.21
C PRO A 350 27.34 1.40 -13.77
N ALA A 351 27.12 2.05 -14.92
CA ALA A 351 25.85 1.99 -15.64
C ALA A 351 25.61 0.58 -16.21
N ILE A 352 24.46 0.00 -15.91
CA ILE A 352 23.95 -1.21 -16.58
C ILE A 352 23.44 -0.78 -17.96
N PRO A 353 23.79 -1.44 -19.08
CA PRO A 353 23.30 -1.03 -20.39
C PRO A 353 21.80 -1.34 -20.48
N ALA A 354 20.97 -0.29 -20.58
CA ALA A 354 19.59 -0.44 -21.00
C ALA A 354 19.55 -1.10 -22.38
N ALA A 355 18.77 -2.17 -22.52
CA ALA A 355 18.48 -2.75 -23.83
C ALA A 355 17.81 -1.68 -24.69
N LYS A 356 18.53 -1.17 -25.70
CA LYS A 356 18.01 -0.15 -26.62
C LYS A 356 16.88 -0.77 -27.44
N ILE A 357 15.68 -0.20 -27.36
CA ILE A 357 14.57 -0.51 -28.26
C ILE A 357 15.00 -0.13 -29.69
N GLU A 358 14.87 -1.06 -30.63
CA GLU A 358 15.25 -0.83 -32.03
C GLU A 358 14.46 0.35 -32.65
N GLN A 359 15.11 1.13 -33.52
CA GLN A 359 14.54 2.33 -34.17
C GLN A 359 13.11 2.16 -34.75
N PRO A 360 12.75 1.02 -35.38
CA PRO A 360 11.40 0.81 -35.92
C PRO A 360 10.30 0.75 -34.85
N LEU A 361 10.60 0.18 -33.67
CA LEU A 361 9.68 0.13 -32.53
C LEU A 361 9.54 1.50 -31.85
N ARG A 362 10.59 2.33 -31.86
CA ARG A 362 10.51 3.71 -31.36
C ARG A 362 9.57 4.59 -32.17
N ASN A 363 9.53 4.42 -33.49
CA ASN A 363 8.60 5.16 -34.36
C ASN A 363 7.13 4.77 -34.09
N LEU A 364 6.85 3.54 -33.63
CA LEU A 364 5.50 3.09 -33.26
C LEU A 364 5.02 3.62 -31.90
N LEU A 365 5.94 4.07 -31.05
CA LEU A 365 5.66 4.55 -29.69
C LEU A 365 5.77 6.08 -29.56
N GLN A 366 5.82 6.79 -30.69
CA GLN A 366 5.88 8.25 -30.73
C GLN A 366 4.45 8.83 -30.56
N PRO A 367 4.19 9.65 -29.52
CA PRO A 367 2.91 10.32 -29.36
C PRO A 367 2.62 11.27 -30.53
N PHE A 368 1.39 11.22 -31.04
CA PHE A 368 0.88 12.12 -32.09
C PHE A 368 1.69 12.13 -33.41
N ALA A 369 2.08 10.95 -33.88
CA ALA A 369 2.78 10.77 -35.15
C ALA A 369 1.98 11.31 -36.36
N GLY A 370 2.58 12.20 -37.16
CA GLY A 370 1.92 12.92 -38.26
C GLY A 370 1.37 14.30 -37.87
N GLY A 371 1.53 14.69 -36.60
CA GLY A 371 1.31 16.04 -36.10
C GLY A 371 -0.14 16.52 -36.10
N TRP A 372 -0.32 17.83 -35.88
CA TRP A 372 -1.62 18.41 -35.54
C TRP A 372 -2.74 18.09 -36.53
N GLN A 373 -2.49 18.14 -37.83
CA GLN A 373 -3.55 17.89 -38.82
C GLN A 373 -4.06 16.44 -38.80
N ALA A 374 -3.22 15.48 -38.44
CA ALA A 374 -3.63 14.08 -38.30
C ALA A 374 -4.46 13.84 -37.02
N HIS A 375 -4.22 14.64 -35.98
CA HIS A 375 -4.72 14.37 -34.63
C HIS A 375 -5.82 15.31 -34.12
N LYS A 376 -6.01 16.49 -34.76
CA LYS A 376 -6.91 17.55 -34.28
C LYS A 376 -8.33 17.09 -33.94
N ASP A 377 -8.87 16.08 -34.63
CA ASP A 377 -10.22 15.52 -34.41
C ASP A 377 -10.21 13.99 -34.16
N ARG A 378 -9.01 13.41 -33.99
CA ARG A 378 -8.81 11.96 -33.93
C ARG A 378 -9.03 11.38 -32.53
N HIS A 379 -8.92 12.21 -31.50
CA HIS A 379 -8.85 11.76 -30.11
C HIS A 379 -10.10 12.05 -29.29
N CYS A 380 -10.31 11.24 -28.25
CA CYS A 380 -11.10 11.60 -27.07
C CYS A 380 -10.16 11.60 -25.86
N ILE A 381 -10.53 12.28 -24.78
CA ILE A 381 -9.77 12.23 -23.52
C ILE A 381 -10.48 11.25 -22.59
N TRP A 382 -9.89 10.09 -22.37
CA TRP A 382 -10.47 9.06 -21.52
C TRP A 382 -9.93 9.14 -20.11
N ILE A 383 -10.82 9.44 -19.16
CA ILE A 383 -10.53 9.33 -17.73
C ILE A 383 -10.96 7.95 -17.26
N VAL A 384 -9.99 7.08 -16.95
CA VAL A 384 -10.26 5.73 -16.46
C VAL A 384 -11.02 5.83 -15.13
N THR A 385 -12.27 5.38 -15.14
CA THR A 385 -13.21 5.53 -14.01
C THR A 385 -13.75 4.15 -13.61
N PRO A 386 -12.98 3.37 -12.80
CA PRO A 386 -13.49 2.12 -12.25
C PRO A 386 -14.75 2.35 -11.40
N GLU A 387 -15.62 1.35 -11.35
CA GLU A 387 -16.84 1.42 -10.56
C GLU A 387 -16.53 1.72 -9.09
N ASN A 388 -17.27 2.66 -8.48
CA ASN A 388 -17.09 3.12 -7.10
C ASN A 388 -15.71 3.75 -6.80
N TYR A 389 -14.92 4.12 -7.81
CA TYR A 389 -13.63 4.77 -7.61
C TYR A 389 -13.68 6.28 -7.84
N ASN A 390 -14.18 7.01 -6.84
CA ASN A 390 -14.35 8.46 -6.89
C ASN A 390 -13.04 9.24 -7.12
N HIS A 391 -11.88 8.64 -6.80
CA HIS A 391 -10.58 9.28 -6.95
C HIS A 391 -10.21 9.56 -8.43
N SER A 392 -10.88 8.94 -9.41
CA SER A 392 -10.71 9.28 -10.84
C SER A 392 -11.03 10.74 -11.16
N HIS A 393 -11.84 11.41 -10.33
CA HIS A 393 -12.11 12.84 -10.46
C HIS A 393 -10.90 13.74 -10.18
N ALA A 394 -9.79 13.20 -9.65
CA ALA A 394 -8.52 13.93 -9.54
C ALA A 394 -7.92 14.32 -10.90
N PHE A 395 -8.38 13.71 -11.99
CA PHE A 395 -7.91 14.00 -13.36
C PHE A 395 -8.77 15.03 -14.10
N ASP A 396 -9.90 15.46 -13.53
CA ASP A 396 -10.91 16.22 -14.27
C ASP A 396 -10.38 17.58 -14.74
N GLU A 397 -9.65 18.31 -13.91
CA GLU A 397 -9.19 19.67 -14.26
C GLU A 397 -8.07 19.63 -15.31
N VAL A 398 -7.14 18.68 -15.21
CA VAL A 398 -6.07 18.54 -16.20
C VAL A 398 -6.60 18.02 -17.54
N ALA A 399 -7.59 17.11 -17.51
CA ALA A 399 -8.29 16.68 -18.72
C ALA A 399 -9.09 17.82 -19.36
N LEU A 400 -9.75 18.66 -18.55
CA LEU A 400 -10.47 19.84 -19.02
C LEU A 400 -9.52 20.87 -19.64
N GLY A 401 -8.35 21.07 -19.05
CA GLY A 401 -7.30 21.93 -19.62
C GLY A 401 -6.86 21.43 -20.99
N LEU A 402 -6.60 20.12 -21.13
CA LEU A 402 -6.24 19.55 -22.42
C LEU A 402 -7.39 19.65 -23.45
N GLN A 403 -8.65 19.42 -23.05
CA GLN A 403 -9.80 19.62 -23.91
C GLN A 403 -9.87 21.06 -24.43
N GLY A 404 -9.72 22.03 -23.52
CA GLY A 404 -9.70 23.46 -23.86
C GLY A 404 -8.57 23.79 -24.85
N ALA A 405 -7.39 23.20 -24.69
CA ALA A 405 -6.28 23.37 -25.62
C ALA A 405 -6.60 22.85 -27.04
N PHE A 406 -7.30 21.71 -27.17
CA PHE A 406 -7.76 21.23 -28.47
C PHE A 406 -8.74 22.22 -29.11
N GLU A 407 -9.69 22.75 -28.33
CA GLU A 407 -10.69 23.72 -28.81
C GLU A 407 -10.04 25.04 -29.23
N GLU A 408 -9.09 25.56 -28.44
CA GLU A 408 -8.32 26.79 -28.74
C GLU A 408 -7.52 26.68 -30.04
N LEU A 409 -7.03 25.48 -30.38
CA LEU A 409 -6.31 25.20 -31.62
C LEU A 409 -7.23 24.85 -32.81
N GLY A 410 -8.55 24.87 -32.61
CA GLY A 410 -9.55 24.56 -33.65
C GLY A 410 -9.75 23.07 -33.93
N GLY A 411 -9.44 22.21 -32.96
CA GLY A 411 -9.72 20.77 -32.97
C GLY A 411 -10.78 20.35 -31.94
N SER A 412 -10.90 19.04 -31.73
CA SER A 412 -11.87 18.43 -30.83
C SER A 412 -11.31 17.17 -30.15
N ALA A 413 -11.31 17.15 -28.83
CA ALA A 413 -11.00 15.97 -28.01
C ALA A 413 -11.95 15.88 -26.81
N PRO A 414 -13.17 15.33 -26.97
CA PRO A 414 -14.16 15.28 -25.89
C PRO A 414 -13.73 14.37 -24.74
N ILE A 415 -14.04 14.76 -23.51
CA ILE A 415 -13.81 13.93 -22.31
C ILE A 415 -14.85 12.81 -22.26
N VAL A 416 -14.39 11.59 -22.01
CA VAL A 416 -15.21 10.39 -21.85
C VAL A 416 -14.74 9.59 -20.63
N ARG A 417 -15.66 8.81 -20.05
CA ARG A 417 -15.36 7.92 -18.91
C ARG A 417 -15.57 6.44 -19.22
N ASP A 418 -16.45 6.14 -20.18
CA ASP A 418 -16.72 4.80 -20.68
C ASP A 418 -15.94 4.53 -21.98
N MET A 419 -15.33 3.36 -22.08
CA MET A 419 -14.65 2.90 -23.30
C MET A 419 -15.58 2.81 -24.50
N ASN A 420 -16.86 2.51 -24.28
CA ASN A 420 -17.86 2.43 -25.34
C ASN A 420 -18.21 3.81 -25.93
N ALA A 421 -17.83 4.89 -25.24
CA ALA A 421 -18.10 6.26 -25.67
C ALA A 421 -16.99 6.85 -26.56
N PHE A 422 -16.00 6.06 -27.00
CA PHE A 422 -14.91 6.56 -27.86
C PHE A 422 -15.39 7.06 -29.22
N ALA A 423 -16.55 6.59 -29.72
CA ALA A 423 -17.13 7.04 -30.98
C ALA A 423 -16.14 7.02 -32.17
N GLY A 424 -15.32 5.97 -32.27
CA GLY A 424 -14.30 5.79 -33.31
C GLY A 424 -12.99 6.56 -33.11
N ARG A 425 -12.87 7.34 -32.03
CA ARG A 425 -11.66 8.10 -31.67
C ARG A 425 -10.66 7.25 -30.90
N ALA A 426 -9.39 7.64 -30.94
CA ALA A 426 -8.32 7.03 -30.15
C ALA A 426 -8.17 7.77 -28.80
N PRO A 427 -8.17 7.08 -27.65
CA PRO A 427 -8.12 7.75 -26.36
C PRO A 427 -6.74 8.34 -26.04
N ILE A 428 -6.75 9.55 -25.49
CA ILE A 428 -5.69 10.11 -24.64
C ILE A 428 -6.07 9.74 -23.20
N ILE A 429 -5.26 8.89 -22.58
CA ILE A 429 -5.64 8.12 -21.39
C ILE A 429 -5.08 8.78 -20.14
N TYR A 430 -5.97 9.16 -19.22
CA TYR A 430 -5.67 9.56 -17.85
C TYR A 430 -6.04 8.43 -16.90
N GLY A 431 -5.18 8.14 -15.91
CA GLY A 431 -5.39 7.04 -14.96
C GLY A 431 -4.97 5.66 -15.49
N GLY A 432 -3.98 5.59 -16.37
CA GLY A 432 -3.49 4.33 -16.93
C GLY A 432 -2.99 3.31 -15.88
N ASN A 433 -2.61 3.77 -14.69
CA ASN A 433 -2.25 2.93 -13.54
C ASN A 433 -3.40 2.05 -13.02
N LEU A 434 -4.64 2.42 -13.33
CA LEU A 434 -5.86 1.69 -12.96
C LEU A 434 -6.22 0.60 -13.98
N LEU A 435 -5.55 0.55 -15.13
CA LEU A 435 -5.88 -0.38 -16.20
C LEU A 435 -5.23 -1.76 -16.00
N PRO A 436 -5.91 -2.83 -16.46
CA PRO A 436 -5.30 -4.14 -16.64
C PRO A 436 -4.34 -4.12 -17.85
N ALA A 437 -3.28 -4.93 -17.84
CA ALA A 437 -2.26 -4.89 -18.90
C ALA A 437 -2.79 -5.38 -20.26
N GLU A 438 -3.78 -6.27 -20.22
CA GLU A 438 -4.45 -6.88 -21.36
C GLU A 438 -5.22 -5.85 -22.21
N ILE A 439 -5.52 -4.67 -21.65
CA ILE A 439 -6.24 -3.62 -22.38
C ILE A 439 -5.45 -3.09 -23.57
N VAL A 440 -4.11 -3.14 -23.51
CA VAL A 440 -3.21 -2.60 -24.54
C VAL A 440 -3.54 -3.18 -25.92
N GLY A 441 -3.82 -4.49 -25.99
CA GLY A 441 -4.17 -5.16 -27.25
C GLY A 441 -5.56 -4.78 -27.81
N HIS A 442 -6.38 -4.09 -27.03
CA HIS A 442 -7.75 -3.70 -27.39
C HIS A 442 -7.89 -2.20 -27.67
N LEU A 443 -6.86 -1.40 -27.40
CA LEU A 443 -6.88 0.05 -27.61
C LEU A 443 -6.56 0.40 -29.08
N PRO A 444 -7.16 1.46 -29.64
CA PRO A 444 -6.80 1.98 -30.96
C PRO A 444 -5.30 2.30 -31.05
N GLN A 445 -4.69 2.12 -32.22
CA GLN A 445 -3.24 2.31 -32.43
C GLN A 445 -2.74 3.71 -32.03
N ASP A 446 -3.54 4.76 -32.25
CA ASP A 446 -3.15 6.15 -31.94
C ASP A 446 -3.35 6.51 -30.45
N SER A 447 -3.64 5.55 -29.58
CA SER A 447 -3.87 5.83 -28.15
C SER A 447 -2.60 6.32 -27.47
N VAL A 448 -2.73 7.32 -26.60
CA VAL A 448 -1.59 7.91 -25.87
C VAL A 448 -1.89 7.90 -24.38
N ILE A 449 -0.92 7.50 -23.55
CA ILE A 449 -1.04 7.60 -22.10
C ILE A 449 -0.43 8.91 -21.61
N ILE A 450 -1.16 9.62 -20.75
CA ILE A 450 -0.62 10.71 -19.94
C ILE A 450 -0.35 10.17 -18.54
N ASN A 451 0.93 10.01 -18.19
CA ASN A 451 1.32 9.65 -16.83
C ASN A 451 1.32 10.90 -15.95
N LEU A 452 0.54 10.85 -14.86
CA LEU A 452 0.50 11.88 -13.83
C LEU A 452 1.02 11.37 -12.48
N GLU A 453 1.38 10.10 -12.39
CA GLU A 453 1.93 9.52 -11.16
C GLU A 453 3.39 9.95 -10.97
N GLN A 454 3.80 10.16 -9.73
CA GLN A 454 5.21 10.42 -9.42
C GLN A 454 6.02 9.16 -9.67
N VAL A 455 7.10 9.29 -10.45
CA VAL A 455 7.98 8.19 -10.82
C VAL A 455 9.10 8.09 -9.81
N SER A 456 8.84 7.37 -8.71
CA SER A 456 9.77 7.14 -7.61
C SER A 456 9.66 5.70 -7.08
N GLU A 457 10.63 5.25 -6.31
CA GLU A 457 10.59 3.93 -5.65
C GLU A 457 9.52 3.85 -4.54
N GLU A 458 9.13 4.99 -3.98
CA GLU A 458 8.09 5.09 -2.94
C GLU A 458 6.66 5.01 -3.51
N SER A 459 6.49 5.25 -4.81
CA SER A 459 5.18 5.27 -5.46
C SER A 459 4.63 3.86 -5.65
N SER A 460 3.53 3.54 -4.97
CA SER A 460 2.82 2.26 -5.15
C SER A 460 2.16 2.12 -6.52
N TRP A 461 2.00 3.23 -7.26
CA TRP A 461 1.34 3.27 -8.56
C TRP A 461 2.28 2.90 -9.71
N ILE A 462 3.59 3.15 -9.56
CA ILE A 462 4.62 2.75 -10.53
C ILE A 462 5.06 1.31 -10.25
N ASN A 463 4.12 0.38 -10.37
CA ASN A 463 4.35 -1.06 -10.23
C ASN A 463 4.62 -1.74 -11.59
N SER A 464 4.96 -3.02 -11.56
CA SER A 464 5.30 -3.80 -12.77
C SER A 464 4.19 -3.84 -13.82
N ARG A 465 2.92 -3.93 -13.41
CA ARG A 465 1.76 -3.90 -14.31
C ARG A 465 1.70 -2.56 -15.06
N TYR A 466 1.76 -1.45 -14.35
CA TYR A 466 1.68 -0.15 -15.00
C TYR A 466 2.92 0.12 -15.87
N VAL A 467 4.12 -0.25 -15.40
CA VAL A 467 5.35 -0.20 -16.19
C VAL A 467 5.24 -1.02 -17.49
N SER A 468 4.60 -2.19 -17.47
CA SER A 468 4.37 -2.95 -18.71
C SER A 468 3.45 -2.24 -19.70
N ILE A 469 2.43 -1.53 -19.20
CA ILE A 469 1.53 -0.73 -20.04
C ILE A 469 2.31 0.45 -20.64
N LEU A 470 3.08 1.18 -19.83
CA LEU A 470 3.89 2.32 -20.28
C LEU A 470 4.95 1.92 -21.32
N ARG A 471 5.52 0.71 -21.21
CA ARG A 471 6.46 0.17 -22.21
C ARG A 471 5.82 -0.12 -23.56
N ALA A 472 4.53 -0.45 -23.58
CA ALA A 472 3.84 -0.93 -24.77
C ALA A 472 3.04 0.16 -25.51
N MET A 473 2.99 1.38 -24.97
CA MET A 473 2.15 2.47 -25.48
C MET A 473 2.96 3.75 -25.69
N PRO A 474 2.53 4.66 -26.58
CA PRO A 474 2.99 6.04 -26.57
C PRO A 474 2.71 6.70 -25.20
N VAL A 475 3.73 7.35 -24.63
CA VAL A 475 3.65 7.97 -23.29
C VAL A 475 4.04 9.44 -23.35
N LEU A 476 3.24 10.27 -22.69
CA LEU A 476 3.59 11.64 -22.30
C LEU A 476 3.58 11.72 -20.78
N ASP A 477 4.64 12.29 -20.21
CA ASP A 477 4.71 12.60 -18.78
C ASP A 477 4.57 14.12 -18.56
N TYR A 478 4.00 14.53 -17.42
CA TYR A 478 3.88 15.94 -17.08
C TYR A 478 5.20 16.56 -16.59
N SER A 479 6.14 15.74 -16.12
CA SER A 479 7.38 16.21 -15.50
C SER A 479 8.62 15.74 -16.26
N PRO A 480 9.53 16.66 -16.65
CA PRO A 480 10.84 16.29 -17.19
C PRO A 480 11.64 15.37 -16.26
N ARG A 481 11.52 15.57 -14.94
CA ARG A 481 12.15 14.74 -13.91
C ARG A 481 11.58 13.32 -13.90
N ASN A 482 10.26 13.19 -13.99
CA ASN A 482 9.62 11.87 -14.12
C ASN A 482 10.06 11.15 -15.40
N ARG A 483 10.15 11.86 -16.54
CA ARG A 483 10.63 11.28 -17.80
C ARG A 483 12.03 10.67 -17.64
N GLU A 484 12.93 11.35 -16.93
CA GLU A 484 14.26 10.80 -16.62
C GLU A 484 14.18 9.51 -15.78
N ASN A 485 13.31 9.51 -14.77
CA ASN A 485 13.07 8.32 -13.94
C ASN A 485 12.40 7.17 -14.72
N LEU A 486 11.55 7.46 -15.70
CA LEU A 486 10.96 6.47 -16.63
C LEU A 486 12.03 5.89 -17.55
N SER A 487 12.94 6.72 -18.06
CA SER A 487 14.07 6.27 -18.87
C SER A 487 14.95 5.29 -18.10
N ALA A 488 15.22 5.56 -16.81
CA ALA A 488 15.94 4.64 -15.92
C ALA A 488 15.21 3.29 -15.70
N LYS A 489 13.89 3.24 -15.94
CA LYS A 489 13.05 2.02 -15.89
C LYS A 489 12.89 1.34 -17.27
N GLY A 490 13.61 1.80 -18.28
CA GLY A 490 13.58 1.25 -19.65
C GLY A 490 12.39 1.76 -20.48
N ILE A 491 11.84 2.92 -20.15
CA ILE A 491 10.80 3.62 -20.92
C ILE A 491 11.44 4.91 -21.43
N ASP A 492 12.34 4.77 -22.41
CA ASP A 492 13.14 5.87 -22.97
C ASP A 492 12.41 6.65 -24.07
N HIS A 493 11.25 6.16 -24.52
CA HIS A 493 10.40 6.78 -25.53
C HIS A 493 9.38 7.78 -24.99
N ALA A 494 9.27 7.94 -23.65
CA ALA A 494 8.32 8.87 -23.06
C ALA A 494 8.65 10.33 -23.46
N GLY A 495 7.66 11.03 -24.00
CA GLY A 495 7.71 12.48 -24.22
C GLY A 495 7.29 13.27 -22.98
N VAL A 496 7.34 14.60 -23.08
CA VAL A 496 6.87 15.50 -22.02
C VAL A 496 5.72 16.35 -22.56
N LEU A 497 4.61 16.36 -21.84
CA LEU A 497 3.52 17.31 -22.00
C LEU A 497 3.25 17.94 -20.63
N GLU A 498 3.87 19.09 -20.39
CA GLU A 498 3.67 19.85 -19.15
C GLU A 498 2.22 20.31 -19.00
N ILE A 499 1.88 20.71 -17.77
CA ILE A 499 0.57 21.22 -17.40
C ILE A 499 0.59 22.75 -17.47
N GLY A 500 -0.20 23.28 -18.39
CA GLY A 500 -0.37 24.70 -18.65
C GLY A 500 -1.78 25.19 -18.32
N TYR A 501 -2.09 26.37 -18.86
CA TYR A 501 -3.37 27.05 -18.71
C TYR A 501 -4.22 26.93 -19.97
N SER A 502 -5.51 26.71 -19.76
CA SER A 502 -6.57 26.96 -20.75
C SER A 502 -7.67 27.79 -20.08
N ARG A 503 -8.35 28.63 -20.87
CA ARG A 503 -9.33 29.58 -20.31
C ARG A 503 -10.47 28.90 -19.53
N CYS A 504 -10.84 27.68 -19.94
CA CYS A 504 -11.88 26.87 -19.31
C CYS A 504 -11.59 26.51 -17.84
N LEU A 505 -10.35 26.65 -17.35
CA LEU A 505 -9.96 26.35 -15.96
C LEU A 505 -10.32 27.46 -14.96
N SER A 506 -10.55 28.69 -15.43
CA SER A 506 -10.92 29.84 -14.59
C SER A 506 -12.42 29.81 -14.28
N GLN A 507 -12.83 29.07 -13.24
CA GLN A 507 -14.23 28.73 -12.96
C GLN A 507 -14.71 29.15 -11.57
N ILE A 508 -13.80 29.32 -10.60
CA ILE A 508 -14.16 29.54 -9.21
C ILE A 508 -14.49 31.01 -8.97
N GLN A 509 -15.75 31.26 -8.62
CA GLN A 509 -16.16 32.53 -8.05
C GLN A 509 -15.81 32.56 -6.55
N HIS A 510 -14.89 33.44 -6.15
CA HIS A 510 -14.48 33.58 -4.75
C HIS A 510 -15.64 34.06 -3.87
N ALA A 511 -15.74 33.50 -2.66
CA ALA A 511 -16.71 33.94 -1.67
C ALA A 511 -16.33 35.35 -1.15
N PRO A 512 -17.31 36.23 -0.89
CA PRO A 512 -17.05 37.56 -0.33
C PRO A 512 -16.44 37.48 1.08
N VAL A 513 -16.68 36.39 1.79
CA VAL A 513 -16.10 36.10 3.11
C VAL A 513 -15.32 34.79 3.03
N LYS A 514 -14.04 34.85 3.34
CA LYS A 514 -13.14 33.70 3.41
C LYS A 514 -13.01 33.23 4.86
N ASP A 515 -13.87 32.30 5.25
CA ASP A 515 -13.97 31.79 6.62
C ASP A 515 -13.08 30.57 6.91
N ILE A 516 -12.42 30.03 5.89
CA ILE A 516 -11.37 29.02 6.01
C ILE A 516 -10.02 29.73 5.93
N ASP A 517 -9.22 29.64 6.98
CA ASP A 517 -7.88 30.24 6.99
C ASP A 517 -6.94 29.42 6.09
N VAL A 518 -6.90 28.10 6.30
CA VAL A 518 -6.00 27.20 5.59
C VAL A 518 -6.79 25.99 5.09
N LEU A 519 -6.74 25.75 3.79
CA LEU A 519 -7.32 24.56 3.16
C LEU A 519 -6.22 23.63 2.68
N PHE A 520 -6.31 22.35 3.03
CA PHE A 520 -5.56 21.27 2.40
C PHE A 520 -6.54 20.27 1.79
N TYR A 521 -6.28 19.80 0.56
CA TYR A 521 -7.03 18.70 -0.02
C TYR A 521 -6.12 17.66 -0.68
N GLY A 522 -6.27 16.41 -0.26
CA GLY A 522 -5.41 15.30 -0.64
C GLY A 522 -5.32 14.22 0.43
N SER A 523 -4.59 13.14 0.12
CA SER A 523 -4.29 12.07 1.07
C SER A 523 -3.57 12.61 2.30
N MET A 524 -3.87 12.08 3.48
CA MET A 524 -3.12 12.45 4.69
C MET A 524 -1.74 11.76 4.69
N ASN A 525 -0.84 12.19 5.56
CA ASN A 525 0.29 11.41 6.10
C ASN A 525 0.74 12.10 7.39
N GLU A 526 1.72 11.53 8.11
CA GLU A 526 2.19 12.13 9.37
C GLU A 526 2.72 13.57 9.19
N ARG A 527 3.44 13.82 8.10
CA ARG A 527 4.00 15.14 7.78
C ARG A 527 2.92 16.20 7.57
N ARG A 528 1.89 15.86 6.80
CA ARG A 528 0.72 16.72 6.54
C ARG A 528 -0.09 16.93 7.81
N HIS A 529 -0.33 15.85 8.57
CA HIS A 529 -1.08 15.93 9.82
C HIS A 529 -0.38 16.84 10.82
N HIS A 530 0.95 16.75 10.94
CA HIS A 530 1.74 17.61 11.83
C HIS A 530 1.54 19.10 11.53
N ILE A 531 1.69 19.52 10.27
CA ILE A 531 1.51 20.93 9.88
C ILE A 531 0.07 21.37 10.14
N LEU A 532 -0.92 20.62 9.65
CA LEU A 532 -2.34 21.02 9.77
C LEU A 532 -2.81 21.05 11.22
N LYS A 533 -2.37 20.10 12.04
CA LYS A 533 -2.68 20.09 13.47
C LYS A 533 -2.03 21.28 14.17
N THR A 534 -0.76 21.58 13.89
CA THR A 534 -0.06 22.71 14.52
C THR A 534 -0.72 24.04 14.18
N LEU A 535 -1.10 24.23 12.90
CA LEU A 535 -1.86 25.39 12.47
C LEU A 535 -3.24 25.47 13.16
N ASN A 536 -3.94 24.35 13.30
CA ASN A 536 -5.23 24.32 13.99
C ASN A 536 -5.09 24.62 15.50
N ASP A 537 -4.11 24.01 16.18
CA ASP A 537 -3.84 24.23 17.61
C ASP A 537 -3.41 25.68 17.91
N SER A 538 -2.84 26.37 16.92
CA SER A 538 -2.51 27.80 17.01
C SER A 538 -3.74 28.73 16.89
N GLY A 539 -4.93 28.17 16.67
CA GLY A 539 -6.21 28.89 16.57
C GLY A 539 -6.67 29.22 15.15
N LEU A 540 -5.97 28.76 14.10
CA LEU A 540 -6.42 28.95 12.72
C LEU A 540 -7.55 27.98 12.36
N LYS A 541 -8.47 28.44 11.51
CA LYS A 541 -9.53 27.60 10.94
C LYS A 541 -8.98 26.78 9.77
N VAL A 542 -8.52 25.56 10.09
CA VAL A 542 -7.95 24.63 9.12
C VAL A 542 -9.03 23.66 8.61
N ALA A 543 -9.14 23.53 7.29
CA ALA A 543 -10.01 22.54 6.65
C ALA A 543 -9.16 21.51 5.89
N HIS A 544 -9.53 20.23 6.02
CA HIS A 544 -8.97 19.13 5.24
C HIS A 544 -10.08 18.44 4.44
N LEU A 545 -9.88 18.30 3.13
CA LEU A 545 -10.74 17.50 2.26
C LEU A 545 -9.99 16.27 1.74
N PHE A 546 -10.68 15.13 1.78
CA PHE A 546 -10.20 13.89 1.16
C PHE A 546 -11.34 13.27 0.37
N ASN A 547 -11.05 12.84 -0.87
CA ASN A 547 -12.03 12.24 -1.77
C ASN A 547 -13.21 13.19 -2.13
N ILE A 548 -12.96 14.50 -2.17
CA ILE A 548 -13.92 15.54 -2.56
C ILE A 548 -13.39 16.27 -3.80
N TYR A 549 -14.21 16.40 -4.84
CA TYR A 549 -13.82 16.93 -6.16
C TYR A 549 -14.90 17.86 -6.73
N GLY A 550 -14.57 18.55 -7.82
CA GLY A 550 -15.49 19.44 -8.53
C GLY A 550 -16.13 20.49 -7.62
N ALA A 551 -17.42 20.74 -7.82
CA ALA A 551 -18.14 21.84 -7.19
C ALA A 551 -18.03 21.89 -5.66
N GLU A 552 -18.01 20.75 -4.97
CA GLU A 552 -17.88 20.71 -3.50
C GLU A 552 -16.49 21.14 -3.04
N ARG A 553 -15.44 20.66 -3.72
CA ARG A 553 -14.05 21.10 -3.48
C ARG A 553 -13.90 22.58 -3.79
N ASP A 554 -14.46 23.02 -4.92
CA ASP A 554 -14.34 24.39 -5.41
C ASP A 554 -15.03 25.38 -4.48
N ALA A 555 -16.16 24.99 -3.87
CA ALA A 555 -16.83 25.78 -2.83
C ALA A 555 -15.93 25.98 -1.59
N ALA A 556 -15.13 24.99 -1.22
CA ALA A 556 -14.15 25.15 -0.14
C ALA A 556 -12.97 26.03 -0.57
N ILE A 557 -12.47 25.87 -1.80
CA ILE A 557 -11.40 26.72 -2.34
C ILE A 557 -11.84 28.19 -2.38
N ALA A 558 -13.08 28.47 -2.82
CA ALA A 558 -13.65 29.81 -2.88
C ALA A 558 -13.70 30.52 -1.51
N ARG A 559 -13.78 29.74 -0.43
CA ARG A 559 -13.84 30.21 0.97
C ARG A 559 -12.48 30.25 1.67
N ALA A 560 -11.42 29.72 1.03
CA ALA A 560 -10.10 29.63 1.63
C ALA A 560 -9.27 30.91 1.43
N LYS A 561 -8.60 31.37 2.48
CA LYS A 561 -7.57 32.42 2.40
C LYS A 561 -6.30 31.90 1.75
N ILE A 562 -5.86 30.70 2.13
CA ILE A 562 -4.68 30.01 1.59
C ILE A 562 -5.05 28.55 1.32
N VAL A 563 -4.56 28.03 0.19
CA VAL A 563 -4.48 26.57 -0.01
C VAL A 563 -3.03 26.13 0.20
N ILE A 564 -2.82 25.18 1.10
CA ILE A 564 -1.49 24.66 1.41
C ILE A 564 -1.21 23.37 0.62
N ASN A 565 -0.02 23.27 0.02
CA ASN A 565 0.47 22.09 -0.67
C ASN A 565 1.70 21.53 0.07
N ILE A 566 1.67 20.27 0.47
CA ILE A 566 2.72 19.60 1.25
C ILE A 566 3.02 18.28 0.55
N HIS A 567 4.30 17.93 0.37
CA HIS A 567 4.69 16.74 -0.37
C HIS A 567 4.18 15.44 0.28
N HIS A 568 3.79 14.47 -0.55
CA HIS A 568 3.43 13.12 -0.04
C HIS A 568 4.66 12.22 0.12
N TYR A 569 5.50 12.21 -0.92
CA TYR A 569 6.69 11.38 -1.06
C TYR A 569 7.96 12.22 -0.85
N ALA A 570 9.07 11.58 -0.46
CA ALA A 570 10.35 12.26 -0.32
C ALA A 570 10.95 12.66 -1.67
N SER A 571 10.47 12.08 -2.79
CA SER A 571 10.88 12.44 -4.14
C SER A 571 10.64 13.90 -4.51
N GLY A 572 9.73 14.58 -3.80
CA GLY A 572 9.51 16.02 -3.93
C GLY A 572 9.20 16.46 -5.37
N VAL A 573 8.57 15.60 -6.17
CA VAL A 573 8.12 15.98 -7.52
C VAL A 573 6.99 16.98 -7.33
N PHE A 574 7.16 18.17 -7.91
CA PHE A 574 6.24 19.28 -7.73
C PHE A 574 4.83 18.93 -8.21
N GLU A 575 3.83 19.04 -7.33
CA GLU A 575 2.43 18.68 -7.61
C GLU A 575 1.70 19.73 -8.46
N ILE A 576 2.29 20.13 -9.61
CA ILE A 576 1.69 21.06 -10.55
C ILE A 576 0.31 20.60 -11.04
N VAL A 577 0.06 19.28 -11.06
CA VAL A 577 -1.26 18.67 -11.30
C VAL A 577 -2.35 19.27 -10.41
N ARG A 578 -2.06 19.54 -9.13
CA ARG A 578 -2.98 20.19 -8.19
C ARG A 578 -2.94 21.70 -8.31
N ILE A 579 -1.73 22.24 -8.44
CA ILE A 579 -1.47 23.69 -8.28
C ILE A 579 -1.92 24.48 -9.50
N SER A 580 -1.86 23.92 -10.71
CA SER A 580 -2.26 24.62 -11.94
C SER A 580 -3.69 25.17 -11.86
N TYR A 581 -4.64 24.36 -11.36
CA TYR A 581 -6.03 24.77 -11.19
C TYR A 581 -6.20 25.86 -10.13
N LEU A 582 -5.42 25.80 -9.04
CA LEU A 582 -5.42 26.84 -8.00
C LEU A 582 -4.91 28.18 -8.54
N LEU A 583 -3.81 28.15 -9.31
CA LEU A 583 -3.26 29.35 -9.95
C LEU A 583 -4.24 29.92 -10.98
N ALA A 584 -4.86 29.07 -11.82
CA ALA A 584 -5.85 29.48 -12.80
C ALA A 584 -7.06 30.18 -12.16
N ASN A 585 -7.37 29.83 -10.91
CA ASN A 585 -8.46 30.41 -10.14
C ASN A 585 -8.02 31.51 -9.17
N ARG A 586 -6.81 32.08 -9.34
CA ARG A 586 -6.29 33.19 -8.53
C ARG A 586 -6.33 32.87 -7.03
N VAL A 587 -5.86 31.70 -6.65
CA VAL A 587 -5.77 31.25 -5.25
C VAL A 587 -4.36 31.54 -4.71
N CYS A 588 -4.27 32.03 -3.47
CA CYS A 588 -2.99 32.13 -2.78
C CYS A 588 -2.57 30.73 -2.32
N VAL A 589 -1.44 30.23 -2.84
CA VAL A 589 -0.92 28.89 -2.54
C VAL A 589 0.38 29.00 -1.76
N LEU A 590 0.46 28.27 -0.65
CA LEU A 590 1.70 28.00 0.08
C LEU A 590 2.12 26.57 -0.19
N THR A 591 3.24 26.37 -0.88
CA THR A 591 3.77 25.05 -1.22
C THR A 591 5.06 24.75 -0.48
N GLU A 592 5.18 23.51 -0.02
CA GLU A 592 6.47 22.92 0.34
C GLU A 592 7.37 22.95 -0.89
N GLY A 593 8.63 23.32 -0.71
CA GLY A 593 9.64 23.24 -1.76
C GLY A 593 10.87 24.08 -1.49
N ASN A 594 11.77 24.09 -2.48
CA ASN A 594 12.92 24.96 -2.48
C ASN A 594 12.75 25.99 -3.60
N ILE A 595 12.94 27.29 -3.31
CA ILE A 595 12.84 28.36 -4.31
C ILE A 595 13.84 28.19 -5.49
N ARG A 596 14.88 27.37 -5.28
CA ARG A 596 15.86 27.02 -6.31
C ARG A 596 15.48 25.78 -7.12
N ASP A 597 14.41 25.07 -6.78
CA ASP A 597 13.95 23.91 -7.55
C ASP A 597 13.52 24.36 -8.96
N PRO A 598 14.10 23.80 -10.04
CA PRO A 598 13.73 24.15 -11.41
C PRO A 598 12.24 24.01 -11.73
N ASP A 599 11.52 23.09 -11.08
CA ASP A 599 10.08 22.88 -11.32
C ASP A 599 9.24 24.01 -10.68
N LEU A 600 9.78 24.69 -9.65
CA LEU A 600 9.15 25.81 -8.96
C LEU A 600 9.59 27.18 -9.48
N GLN A 601 10.79 27.28 -10.08
CA GLN A 601 11.32 28.53 -10.61
C GLN A 601 10.35 29.32 -11.51
N PRO A 602 9.58 28.67 -12.43
CA PRO A 602 8.62 29.37 -13.27
C PRO A 602 7.49 30.09 -12.50
N PHE A 603 7.31 29.74 -11.23
CA PHE A 603 6.21 30.22 -10.38
C PHE A 603 6.68 31.07 -9.19
N VAL A 604 7.96 31.47 -9.17
CA VAL A 604 8.50 32.40 -8.16
C VAL A 604 7.67 33.69 -8.14
N ASP A 605 7.42 34.21 -6.95
CA ASP A 605 6.51 35.33 -6.64
C ASP A 605 5.00 35.04 -6.86
N GLY A 606 4.64 34.05 -7.68
CA GLY A 606 3.27 33.56 -7.83
C GLY A 606 2.86 32.45 -6.87
N LEU A 607 3.83 31.90 -6.13
CA LEU A 607 3.65 30.94 -5.05
C LEU A 607 4.39 31.44 -3.80
N ALA A 608 3.84 31.19 -2.62
CA ALA A 608 4.67 31.15 -1.42
C ALA A 608 5.35 29.77 -1.36
N ILE A 609 6.68 29.75 -1.38
CA ILE A 609 7.48 28.53 -1.42
C ILE A 609 8.35 28.53 -0.18
N GLU A 610 8.23 27.48 0.64
CA GLU A 610 9.05 27.32 1.84
C GLU A 610 9.47 25.87 2.02
N PRO A 611 10.64 25.61 2.62
CA PRO A 611 10.95 24.27 3.10
C PRO A 611 9.97 23.86 4.19
N TYR A 612 9.85 22.54 4.42
CA TYR A 612 8.86 21.95 5.32
C TYR A 612 8.81 22.61 6.71
N ASP A 613 9.98 22.86 7.31
CA ASP A 613 10.09 23.39 8.68
C ASP A 613 9.60 24.84 8.81
N ASP A 614 9.64 25.61 7.71
CA ASP A 614 9.28 27.03 7.69
C ASP A 614 7.80 27.27 7.29
N MET A 615 7.10 26.21 6.86
CA MET A 615 5.73 26.31 6.35
C MET A 615 4.75 26.86 7.38
N ILE A 616 4.87 26.47 8.65
CA ILE A 616 3.96 26.91 9.73
C ILE A 616 4.10 28.41 9.96
N GLU A 617 5.34 28.89 10.13
CA GLU A 617 5.61 30.32 10.33
C GLU A 617 5.14 31.14 9.14
N ARG A 618 5.42 30.67 7.92
CA ARG A 618 4.99 31.36 6.70
C ARG A 618 3.48 31.42 6.58
N CYS A 619 2.78 30.35 6.95
CA CYS A 619 1.33 30.33 6.95
C CYS A 619 0.76 31.43 7.85
N HIS A 620 1.25 31.55 9.09
CA HIS A 620 0.83 32.63 9.99
C HIS A 620 1.05 34.03 9.41
N LYS A 621 2.23 34.29 8.83
CA LYS A 621 2.53 35.57 8.18
C LYS A 621 1.54 35.87 7.05
N LEU A 622 1.26 34.87 6.22
CA LEU A 622 0.31 35.02 5.13
C LEU A 622 -1.12 35.21 5.62
N ILE A 623 -1.56 34.54 6.70
CA ILE A 623 -2.91 34.76 7.27
C ILE A 623 -3.09 36.18 7.81
N ALA A 624 -2.03 36.78 8.37
CA ALA A 624 -2.05 38.13 8.90
C ALA A 624 -2.06 39.23 7.82
N ASP A 625 -1.63 38.92 6.59
CA ASP A 625 -1.40 39.91 5.53
C ASP A 625 -2.24 39.63 4.28
N ALA A 626 -3.37 40.34 4.15
CA ALA A 626 -4.28 40.17 3.02
C ALA A 626 -3.69 40.66 1.69
N ASP A 627 -3.03 41.82 1.69
CA ASP A 627 -2.44 42.41 0.49
C ASP A 627 -1.35 41.51 -0.08
N LYS A 628 -0.53 40.89 0.79
CA LYS A 628 0.47 39.93 0.36
C LYS A 628 -0.15 38.68 -0.26
N ARG A 629 -1.22 38.14 0.31
CA ARG A 629 -1.93 36.99 -0.28
C ARG A 629 -2.50 37.34 -1.66
N ASP A 630 -3.11 38.52 -1.79
CA ASP A 630 -3.71 38.97 -3.04
C ASP A 630 -2.66 39.24 -4.11
N ALA A 631 -1.51 39.79 -3.74
CA ALA A 631 -0.37 39.98 -4.65
C ALA A 631 0.18 38.63 -5.16
N ILE A 632 0.38 37.66 -4.27
CA ILE A 632 0.85 36.30 -4.65
C ILE A 632 -0.19 35.63 -5.57
N ALA A 633 -1.47 35.67 -5.22
CA ALA A 633 -2.53 35.07 -6.02
C ALA A 633 -2.67 35.72 -7.40
N ALA A 634 -2.53 37.06 -7.48
CA ALA A 634 -2.53 37.79 -8.74
C ALA A 634 -1.35 37.40 -9.63
N LYS A 635 -0.14 37.34 -9.05
CA LYS A 635 1.06 36.97 -9.78
C LYS A 635 1.02 35.50 -10.21
N GLY A 636 0.48 34.62 -9.37
CA GLY A 636 0.27 33.21 -9.68
C GLY A 636 -0.64 33.01 -10.90
N LEU A 637 -1.75 33.76 -10.98
CA LEU A 637 -2.64 33.77 -12.14
C LEU A 637 -1.91 34.26 -13.40
N GLU A 638 -1.18 35.37 -13.31
CA GLU A 638 -0.41 35.91 -14.44
C GLU A 638 0.62 34.89 -14.96
N LEU A 639 1.36 34.24 -14.07
CA LEU A 639 2.40 33.27 -14.43
C LEU A 639 1.79 32.01 -15.08
N ILE A 640 0.70 31.46 -14.54
CA ILE A 640 0.08 30.28 -15.16
C ILE A 640 -0.56 30.64 -16.51
N GLN A 641 -1.15 31.83 -16.65
CA GLN A 641 -1.70 32.31 -17.93
C GLN A 641 -0.64 32.48 -19.01
N SER A 642 0.62 32.76 -18.65
CA SER A 642 1.74 32.82 -19.59
C SER A 642 2.14 31.45 -20.15
N ARG A 643 1.66 30.35 -19.55
CA ARG A 643 1.98 28.96 -19.90
C ARG A 643 0.82 28.29 -20.62
N SER A 644 0.59 28.64 -21.88
CA SER A 644 -0.51 28.09 -22.69
C SER A 644 -0.44 26.57 -22.85
N GLN A 645 -1.50 25.84 -22.45
CA GLN A 645 -1.61 24.40 -22.69
C GLN A 645 -1.69 24.09 -24.19
N ALA A 646 -2.28 24.98 -24.99
CA ALA A 646 -2.33 24.87 -26.44
C ALA A 646 -0.94 24.96 -27.09
N ASP A 647 -0.08 25.87 -26.62
CA ASP A 647 1.30 25.98 -27.13
C ASP A 647 2.13 24.74 -26.76
N MET A 648 1.97 24.24 -25.54
CA MET A 648 2.61 23.00 -25.08
C MET A 648 2.17 21.80 -25.92
N LEU A 649 0.86 21.66 -26.17
CA LEU A 649 0.32 20.61 -27.03
C LEU A 649 0.87 20.72 -28.46
N MET A 650 0.91 21.93 -29.03
CA MET A 650 1.49 22.15 -30.37
C MET A 650 2.97 21.83 -30.43
N SER A 651 3.73 22.04 -29.35
CA SER A 651 5.14 21.64 -29.28
C SER A 651 5.28 20.11 -29.39
N VAL A 652 4.45 19.35 -28.68
CA VAL A 652 4.43 17.88 -28.78
C VAL A 652 4.00 17.43 -30.17
N MET A 653 2.94 18.04 -30.73
CA MET A 653 2.44 17.73 -32.08
C MET A 653 3.48 18.01 -33.18
N ARG A 654 4.33 19.04 -33.02
CA ARG A 654 5.44 19.32 -33.95
C ARG A 654 6.57 18.31 -33.82
N ALA A 655 6.85 17.85 -32.60
CA ALA A 655 7.82 16.78 -32.39
C ALA A 655 7.35 15.43 -32.96
N GLY A 656 6.03 15.25 -33.12
CA GLY A 656 5.41 14.10 -33.78
C GLY A 656 5.29 14.20 -35.32
N ALA A 657 5.55 15.36 -35.91
CA ALA A 657 5.28 15.65 -37.32
C ALA A 657 6.33 15.10 -38.32
#